data_AF-A0A1V9Y0F4-F1
#
_entry.id   AF-A0A1V9Y0F4-F1
#
_cell.length_a   1.000
_cell.length_b   1.000
_cell.length_c   1.000
_cell.angle_alpha   90.00
_cell.angle_beta   90.00
_cell.angle_gamma   90.00
#
_symmetry.space_group_name_H-M   'P 1'
#
loop_
_entity.id
_entity.type
_entity.pdbx_description
1 polymer ?
#
loop_
_entity_poly.entity_id
_entity_poly.type
_entity_poly.pdbx_seq_one_letter_code
_entity_poly.pdbx_strand_id
1 'polypeptide(L)'
;MVTEYVNLVVNNENPFRDRRLYNGIVASLALLLALVAFCVPVYFAVLRRYLSEIDFTPLAERKLRGPWRKSCPKSFFEDFRRFDCFPERRSGQDVNKQQCLARGCCFRESTNSRVPSCFLPLNKGYRHQLGPTPVCTRGYEFILDKDESPIRFGDEAAFVALRIEHQTPYRLRIKISNTQEEAYEVPHPIIPVHQQNYNSSMDAYAVTYNKVFPYSDKQDLLIRRSATGTTIFDTSSGALIFSSQFIEVTTLLPSHNVYGLGEHMKAGVKLDLNYRTYPIFNAETYPPNGMQGNRHGSHPFYLVIENDGNAHGVLLLNSNPMEIHAQPAPSLTFRTIGGVLDFYIFMGPSPEEVLQQYHTAIGRPFLPPYWAFGFHLGRWGFKSSYYVQTQQEVMRKFSIPQDGISLDLDVRKMHQSFNVNSNETFSDLSMILSDLRKRDYRIVLTVEPALSTKHPSFVRALKRHLLVRDSFDGAVKGLSWAGEVAYPDFLDEAAVKWLADELEVYRAKLPFDGLFLTNNEPVDFTNKSFVETECIHDNLNFPHYKPATRGSFLFDGTLCMDATHRRKGISLKHYNVHNLYGHFSAMVYHEALRPVLRGTRPLVISRSTSVGTGRFAGHWLDETDSASWRDMRWTLRAALDMNVFGIPLVGGDVCGHFEDAPQELCYRWTQLGATLPLMRNHNADEAAPQDPLTFGADFANAVREIIRLRYQLLPFLYTLFYKSHAFGGSVIRPLAFNFPGDRLSIKTEEQLMWGEALMFSPALYLYQVSKEVYFPPGQWYDFFNGERVSASGSAMQIPVPLYSVERPLVVHVRGGHVVPTQSPGLNTQLSRKNPLSLLVAMNESYGSEGQLYWDDGETYVTTRMVSKLLLDLSMVNYLSQLQSSLSLSVISGKCHLFAPFYNLVIERIRIFGMWKKPARVLIDGKYALFPSQIHWMYRQNIMELSRLLVPLSRNSSIVWEFSE
;
A
#
# COMPACT_ATOMS: atom_id res chain seq x y z
N MET A 1 13.55 63.40 -23.61
CA MET A 1 14.57 62.36 -23.92
C MET A 1 14.91 62.26 -25.41
N VAL A 2 14.05 61.80 -26.33
CA VAL A 2 14.40 61.71 -27.77
C VAL A 2 14.67 63.08 -28.39
N THR A 3 13.89 64.10 -28.02
CA THR A 3 14.04 65.47 -28.53
C THR A 3 15.30 66.20 -28.03
N GLU A 4 15.84 65.80 -26.86
CA GLU A 4 17.09 66.36 -26.33
C GLU A 4 18.33 65.72 -26.95
N TYR A 5 18.23 64.46 -27.40
CA TYR A 5 19.33 63.75 -28.03
C TYR A 5 19.56 64.21 -29.49
N VAL A 6 18.50 64.61 -30.19
CA VAL A 6 18.57 65.08 -31.58
C VAL A 6 19.28 66.43 -31.70
N ASN A 7 19.12 67.33 -30.73
CA ASN A 7 19.79 68.64 -30.75
C ASN A 7 21.31 68.57 -30.50
N LEU A 8 21.81 67.46 -29.93
CA LEU A 8 23.24 67.26 -29.67
C LEU A 8 24.03 66.76 -30.89
N VAL A 9 23.34 66.21 -31.90
CA VAL A 9 23.97 65.59 -33.08
C VAL A 9 24.08 66.54 -34.27
N VAL A 10 23.28 67.61 -34.32
CA VAL A 10 23.18 68.49 -35.50
C VAL A 10 24.30 69.55 -35.58
N ASN A 11 25.05 69.81 -34.50
CA ASN A 11 25.98 70.94 -34.41
C ASN A 11 27.48 70.60 -34.54
N ASN A 12 27.88 69.48 -35.15
CA ASN A 12 29.31 69.18 -35.37
C ASN A 12 29.64 68.87 -36.83
N GLU A 13 30.57 69.66 -37.36
CA GLU A 13 31.00 69.72 -38.76
C GLU A 13 31.88 68.54 -39.17
N ASN A 14 31.41 67.66 -40.08
CA ASN A 14 32.26 67.00 -41.09
C ASN A 14 31.44 66.23 -42.16
N PRO A 15 31.50 66.55 -43.47
CA PRO A 15 30.46 66.12 -44.42
C PRO A 15 30.70 64.79 -45.17
N PHE A 16 31.66 63.93 -44.81
CA PHE A 16 31.98 62.77 -45.67
C PHE A 16 32.02 61.37 -45.03
N ARG A 17 31.56 61.18 -43.78
CA ARG A 17 31.60 59.84 -43.14
C ARG A 17 30.27 59.21 -42.74
N ASP A 18 29.13 59.80 -43.09
CA ASP A 18 27.85 59.39 -42.47
C ASP A 18 26.70 59.00 -43.41
N ARG A 19 26.96 58.66 -44.68
CA ARG A 19 25.88 58.08 -45.53
C ARG A 19 25.46 56.67 -45.10
N ARG A 20 26.36 55.84 -44.57
CA ARG A 20 26.00 54.49 -44.09
C ARG A 20 25.30 54.52 -42.74
N LEU A 21 25.71 55.42 -41.84
CA LEU A 21 25.07 55.56 -40.54
C LEU A 21 23.69 56.19 -40.69
N TYR A 22 23.56 57.24 -41.52
CA TYR A 22 22.26 57.85 -41.84
C TYR A 22 21.32 56.83 -42.51
N ASN A 23 21.78 56.08 -43.52
CA ASN A 23 20.95 55.06 -44.16
C ASN A 23 20.61 53.89 -43.22
N GLY A 24 21.51 53.52 -42.31
CA GLY A 24 21.25 52.50 -41.29
C GLY A 24 20.21 52.96 -40.26
N ILE A 25 20.29 54.21 -39.82
CA ILE A 25 19.31 54.82 -38.91
C ILE A 25 17.96 54.96 -39.61
N VAL A 26 17.92 55.43 -40.86
CA VAL A 26 16.68 55.53 -41.66
C VAL A 26 16.08 54.15 -41.91
N ALA A 27 16.88 53.12 -42.23
CA ALA A 27 16.40 51.75 -42.39
C ALA A 27 15.86 51.17 -41.06
N SER A 28 16.51 51.48 -39.94
CA SER A 28 16.08 51.02 -38.61
C SER A 28 14.81 51.72 -38.17
N LEU A 29 14.67 53.03 -38.44
CA LEU A 29 13.44 53.79 -38.20
C LEU A 29 12.31 53.34 -39.12
N ALA A 30 12.59 53.03 -40.39
CA ALA A 30 11.60 52.48 -41.32
C ALA A 30 11.14 51.08 -40.88
N LEU A 31 12.06 50.23 -40.39
CA LEU A 31 11.72 48.92 -39.84
C LEU A 31 10.90 49.04 -38.55
N LEU A 32 11.26 49.99 -37.68
CA LEU A 32 10.53 50.23 -36.43
C LEU A 32 9.13 50.80 -36.72
N LEU A 33 9.00 51.71 -37.68
CA LEU A 33 7.73 52.25 -38.13
C LEU A 33 6.88 51.18 -38.83
N ALA A 34 7.49 50.28 -39.61
CA ALA A 34 6.79 49.15 -40.21
C ALA A 34 6.33 48.13 -39.16
N LEU A 35 7.16 47.84 -38.15
CA LEU A 35 6.80 47.01 -37.01
C LEU A 35 5.67 47.64 -36.20
N VAL A 36 5.71 48.95 -35.93
CA VAL A 36 4.62 49.64 -35.24
C VAL A 36 3.36 49.66 -36.12
N ALA A 37 3.47 49.93 -37.41
CA ALA A 37 2.35 49.92 -38.35
C ALA A 37 1.74 48.53 -38.58
N PHE A 38 2.47 47.44 -38.28
CA PHE A 38 1.96 46.07 -38.37
C PHE A 38 1.49 45.55 -37.01
N CYS A 39 2.31 45.70 -35.98
CA CYS A 39 2.03 45.21 -34.64
C CYS A 39 0.96 46.02 -33.92
N VAL A 40 0.81 47.33 -34.16
CA VAL A 40 -0.25 48.12 -33.50
C VAL A 40 -1.63 47.74 -34.04
N PRO A 41 -1.88 47.65 -35.37
CA PRO A 41 -3.16 47.17 -35.86
C PRO A 41 -3.43 45.71 -35.53
N VAL A 42 -2.41 44.84 -35.49
CA VAL A 42 -2.57 43.45 -35.02
C VAL A 42 -2.87 43.40 -33.53
N TYR A 43 -2.19 44.21 -32.71
CA TYR A 43 -2.49 44.37 -31.28
C TYR A 43 -3.90 44.90 -31.08
N PHE A 44 -4.34 45.90 -31.84
CA PHE A 44 -5.71 46.40 -31.78
C PHE A 44 -6.73 45.43 -32.39
N ALA A 45 -6.38 44.58 -33.35
CA ALA A 45 -7.27 43.55 -33.88
C ALA A 45 -7.41 42.38 -32.89
N VAL A 46 -6.32 41.98 -32.24
CA VAL A 46 -6.30 40.98 -31.16
C VAL A 46 -7.01 41.56 -29.93
N LEU A 47 -6.72 42.79 -29.52
CA LEU A 47 -7.37 43.48 -28.42
C LEU A 47 -8.84 43.75 -28.73
N ARG A 48 -9.22 44.09 -29.97
CA ARG A 48 -10.62 44.24 -30.39
C ARG A 48 -11.34 42.91 -30.41
N ARG A 49 -10.67 41.81 -30.77
CA ARG A 49 -11.22 40.44 -30.66
C ARG A 49 -11.38 40.03 -29.19
N TYR A 50 -10.39 40.33 -28.37
CA TYR A 50 -10.41 40.12 -26.91
C TYR A 50 -11.50 40.97 -26.24
N LEU A 51 -11.65 42.24 -26.64
CA LEU A 51 -12.67 43.16 -26.15
C LEU A 51 -14.06 42.89 -26.75
N SER A 52 -14.17 42.23 -27.91
CA SER A 52 -15.45 41.76 -28.46
C SER A 52 -15.90 40.42 -27.88
N GLU A 53 -14.98 39.66 -27.27
CA GLU A 53 -15.29 38.50 -26.41
C GLU A 53 -15.50 38.90 -24.94
N ILE A 54 -15.13 40.12 -24.55
CA ILE A 54 -15.55 40.72 -23.29
C ILE A 54 -16.94 41.30 -23.50
N ASP A 55 -17.93 40.58 -23.01
CA ASP A 55 -19.29 41.08 -22.86
C ASP A 55 -19.28 42.25 -21.84
N PHE A 56 -19.29 43.48 -22.36
CA PHE A 56 -19.46 44.71 -21.58
C PHE A 56 -20.94 45.01 -21.31
N THR A 57 -21.81 44.00 -21.25
CA THR A 57 -23.05 44.17 -20.51
C THR A 57 -22.69 44.66 -19.10
N PRO A 58 -23.24 45.80 -18.64
CA PRO A 58 -23.05 46.23 -17.28
C PRO A 58 -23.46 45.08 -16.35
N LEU A 59 -22.80 44.97 -15.19
CA LEU A 59 -23.20 44.17 -14.02
C LEU A 59 -24.62 44.52 -13.47
N ALA A 60 -25.50 45.07 -14.30
CA ALA A 60 -26.85 45.52 -14.01
C ALA A 60 -27.95 44.55 -14.50
N GLU A 61 -27.59 43.38 -15.03
CA GLU A 61 -28.48 42.21 -15.04
C GLU A 61 -27.98 41.11 -14.10
N ARG A 62 -27.46 41.50 -12.92
CA ARG A 62 -27.77 40.70 -11.73
C ARG A 62 -29.30 40.70 -11.62
N LYS A 63 -29.95 39.64 -12.10
CA LYS A 63 -31.19 39.21 -11.43
C LYS A 63 -30.82 39.20 -9.95
N LEU A 64 -31.31 40.19 -9.20
CA LEU A 64 -31.27 40.24 -7.76
C LEU A 64 -32.01 38.99 -7.28
N ARG A 65 -31.30 37.86 -7.28
CA ARG A 65 -31.77 36.62 -6.68
C ARG A 65 -31.83 36.94 -5.19
N GLY A 66 -32.96 36.62 -4.57
CA GLY A 66 -33.16 36.88 -3.15
C GLY A 66 -32.06 36.22 -2.31
N PRO A 67 -31.92 36.62 -1.02
CA PRO A 67 -30.88 36.09 -0.13
C PRO A 67 -30.87 34.56 -0.14
N TRP A 68 -29.68 33.95 -0.11
CA TRP A 68 -29.52 32.49 -0.05
C TRP A 68 -30.47 31.87 0.98
N ARG A 69 -31.29 30.92 0.53
CA ARG A 69 -32.19 30.14 1.39
C ARG A 69 -31.72 28.70 1.43
N LYS A 70 -31.45 28.19 2.63
CA LYS A 70 -31.08 26.79 2.83
C LYS A 70 -32.17 25.84 2.30
N SER A 71 -31.76 24.86 1.51
CA SER A 71 -32.60 23.76 1.04
C SER A 71 -32.39 22.54 1.94
N CYS A 72 -33.42 22.14 2.67
CA CYS A 72 -33.40 20.96 3.53
C CYS A 72 -34.19 19.80 2.87
N PRO A 73 -33.72 18.54 2.96
CA PRO A 73 -34.47 17.36 2.57
C PRO A 73 -35.83 17.33 3.29
N LYS A 74 -36.90 17.08 2.53
CA LYS A 74 -38.28 17.17 3.03
C LYS A 74 -38.84 15.84 3.53
N SER A 75 -38.25 14.70 3.15
CA SER A 75 -38.81 13.37 3.45
C SER A 75 -38.09 12.66 4.60
N PHE A 76 -38.81 11.82 5.36
CA PHE A 76 -38.25 10.91 6.38
C PHE A 76 -37.43 9.77 5.77
N PHE A 77 -37.65 9.44 4.49
CA PHE A 77 -37.02 8.31 3.80
C PHE A 77 -35.56 8.57 3.37
N GLU A 78 -34.98 9.71 3.76
CA GLU A 78 -33.62 10.14 3.37
C GLU A 78 -32.69 10.34 4.58
N ASP A 79 -33.01 9.76 5.74
CA ASP A 79 -32.20 9.90 6.95
C ASP A 79 -30.74 9.45 6.75
N PHE A 80 -30.52 8.41 5.95
CA PHE A 80 -29.20 7.93 5.58
C PHE A 80 -28.40 8.88 4.67
N ARG A 81 -29.02 9.93 4.11
CA ARG A 81 -28.38 10.98 3.29
C ARG A 81 -28.17 12.28 4.06
N ARG A 82 -28.33 12.27 5.38
CA ARG A 82 -27.99 13.42 6.22
C ARG A 82 -26.50 13.41 6.53
N PHE A 83 -25.78 14.43 6.04
CA PHE A 83 -24.35 14.61 6.30
C PHE A 83 -24.15 15.59 7.45
N ASP A 84 -23.34 15.21 8.43
CA ASP A 84 -23.17 15.95 9.67
C ASP A 84 -22.64 17.37 9.45
N CYS A 85 -23.23 18.36 10.13
CA CYS A 85 -22.81 19.76 10.11
C CYS A 85 -21.96 20.15 11.34
N PHE A 86 -21.84 19.26 12.32
CA PHE A 86 -21.05 19.46 13.53
C PHE A 86 -20.09 18.28 13.76
N PRO A 87 -19.22 17.95 12.78
CA PRO A 87 -18.33 16.81 12.87
C PRO A 87 -17.30 16.91 14.02
N GLU A 88 -17.04 18.10 14.55
CA GLU A 88 -16.20 18.29 15.73
C GLU A 88 -16.87 17.78 17.03
N ARG A 89 -18.20 17.70 17.03
CA ARG A 89 -18.99 17.12 18.12
C ARG A 89 -19.02 15.62 17.89
N ARG A 90 -18.12 14.90 18.55
CA ARG A 90 -18.07 13.42 18.48
C ARG A 90 -19.46 12.83 18.78
N SER A 91 -19.83 11.76 18.06
CA SER A 91 -21.12 11.07 18.17
C SER A 91 -21.56 10.90 19.63
N GLY A 92 -22.67 11.54 20.02
CA GLY A 92 -23.23 11.50 21.38
C GLY A 92 -23.24 12.84 22.13
N GLN A 93 -22.65 13.90 21.59
CA GLN A 93 -22.88 15.26 22.08
C GLN A 93 -24.05 15.92 21.32
N ASP A 94 -25.18 16.12 22.01
CA ASP A 94 -26.37 16.69 21.39
C ASP A 94 -26.15 18.13 20.93
N VAL A 95 -26.28 18.35 19.63
CA VAL A 95 -26.37 19.69 19.03
C VAL A 95 -27.82 20.12 19.10
N ASN A 96 -28.10 21.16 19.88
CA ASN A 96 -29.47 21.65 19.98
C ASN A 96 -29.91 22.37 18.69
N LYS A 97 -31.22 22.50 18.51
CA LYS A 97 -31.80 23.16 17.33
C LYS A 97 -31.26 24.58 17.11
N GLN A 98 -31.06 25.37 18.16
CA GLN A 98 -30.59 26.75 18.03
C GLN A 98 -29.15 26.80 17.49
N GLN A 99 -28.25 25.98 18.04
CA GLN A 99 -26.86 25.86 17.57
C GLN A 99 -26.81 25.44 16.10
N CYS A 100 -27.61 24.43 15.73
CA CYS A 100 -27.68 23.95 14.36
C CYS A 100 -28.13 25.04 13.37
N LEU A 101 -29.19 25.76 13.73
CA LEU A 101 -29.74 26.83 12.90
C LEU A 101 -28.79 28.03 12.82
N ALA A 102 -28.05 28.34 13.90
CA ALA A 102 -27.05 29.41 13.94
C ALA A 102 -25.88 29.16 12.98
N ARG A 103 -25.48 27.88 12.78
CA ARG A 103 -24.48 27.49 11.76
C ARG A 103 -25.05 27.41 10.33
N GLY A 104 -26.29 27.86 10.13
CA GLY A 104 -26.95 27.83 8.83
C GLY A 104 -27.32 26.43 8.34
N CYS A 105 -27.43 25.45 9.23
CA CYS A 105 -27.71 24.06 8.90
C CYS A 105 -29.18 23.66 9.05
N CYS A 106 -29.49 22.45 8.62
CA CYS A 106 -30.82 21.84 8.71
C CYS A 106 -30.91 21.01 9.99
N PHE A 107 -32.01 21.14 10.73
CA PHE A 107 -32.24 20.41 11.96
C PHE A 107 -33.50 19.55 11.85
N ARG A 108 -33.38 18.25 12.17
CA ARG A 108 -34.50 17.33 12.31
C ARG A 108 -34.05 16.15 13.16
N GLU A 109 -34.82 15.78 14.17
CA GLU A 109 -34.49 14.60 14.97
C GLU A 109 -34.61 13.30 14.15
N SER A 110 -33.98 12.25 14.63
CA SER A 110 -34.11 10.89 14.09
C SER A 110 -34.30 9.91 15.24
N THR A 111 -35.04 8.83 14.99
CA THR A 111 -35.20 7.73 15.95
C THR A 111 -33.93 6.90 16.09
N ASN A 112 -33.02 6.97 15.11
CA ASN A 112 -31.70 6.38 15.18
C ASN A 112 -30.68 7.44 15.62
N SER A 113 -30.12 7.28 16.81
CA SER A 113 -29.16 8.22 17.41
C SER A 113 -27.85 8.38 16.65
N ARG A 114 -27.52 7.47 15.71
CA ARG A 114 -26.35 7.59 14.83
C ARG A 114 -26.59 8.54 13.66
N VAL A 115 -27.85 8.85 13.34
CA VAL A 115 -28.20 9.77 12.27
C VAL A 115 -28.05 11.19 12.79
N PRO A 116 -27.30 12.08 12.11
CA PRO A 116 -27.11 13.44 12.58
C PRO A 116 -28.43 14.21 12.58
N SER A 117 -28.81 14.71 13.76
CA SER A 117 -29.97 15.60 13.92
C SER A 117 -29.71 17.00 13.34
N CYS A 118 -28.45 17.44 13.36
CA CYS A 118 -27.99 18.63 12.65
C CYS A 118 -27.17 18.25 11.43
N PHE A 119 -27.64 18.64 10.25
CA PHE A 119 -27.03 18.20 9.01
C PHE A 119 -27.01 19.31 7.96
N LEU A 120 -26.16 19.09 6.99
CA LEU A 120 -25.71 20.03 5.99
C LEU A 120 -26.75 20.27 4.86
N PRO A 121 -27.14 21.51 4.51
CA PRO A 121 -28.13 21.83 3.46
C PRO A 121 -27.77 21.34 2.03
N LEU A 122 -28.74 21.00 1.18
CA LEU A 122 -28.47 20.43 -0.15
C LEU A 122 -27.81 21.40 -1.14
N ASN A 123 -28.10 22.70 -1.03
CA ASN A 123 -27.70 23.74 -1.99
C ASN A 123 -26.51 24.60 -1.51
N LYS A 124 -25.56 23.97 -0.80
CA LYS A 124 -24.36 24.62 -0.26
C LYS A 124 -23.11 24.20 -1.03
N GLY A 125 -22.09 25.05 -1.09
CA GLY A 125 -20.77 24.71 -1.59
C GLY A 125 -20.28 25.72 -2.61
N TYR A 126 -19.69 25.22 -3.70
CA TYR A 126 -19.12 26.03 -4.75
C TYR A 126 -19.92 25.93 -6.05
N ARG A 127 -19.85 26.97 -6.87
CA ARG A 127 -20.53 27.11 -8.16
C ARG A 127 -19.50 27.42 -9.24
N HIS A 128 -19.86 27.31 -10.51
CA HIS A 128 -19.02 27.83 -11.59
C HIS A 128 -19.72 29.04 -12.22
N GLN A 129 -18.96 30.10 -12.49
CA GLN A 129 -19.48 31.25 -13.23
C GLN A 129 -19.15 31.19 -14.72
N LEU A 130 -18.00 30.59 -15.06
CA LEU A 130 -17.47 30.50 -16.42
C LEU A 130 -17.35 29.04 -16.87
N GLY A 131 -17.26 28.85 -18.19
CA GLY A 131 -17.01 27.53 -18.77
C GLY A 131 -15.61 26.99 -18.43
N PRO A 132 -15.38 25.67 -18.59
CA PRO A 132 -14.08 25.08 -18.35
C PRO A 132 -13.03 25.64 -19.31
N THR A 133 -11.80 25.76 -18.83
CA THR A 133 -10.62 26.01 -19.67
C THR A 133 -9.91 24.69 -19.96
N PRO A 134 -9.36 24.49 -21.18
CA PRO A 134 -8.55 23.31 -21.47
C PRO A 134 -7.23 23.39 -20.69
N VAL A 135 -6.78 22.26 -20.15
CA VAL A 135 -5.44 22.17 -19.52
C VAL A 135 -4.42 21.59 -20.51
N CYS A 136 -3.12 21.72 -20.18
CA CYS A 136 -2.05 21.15 -21.02
C CYS A 136 -2.09 19.62 -21.12
N THR A 137 -2.76 18.97 -20.17
CA THR A 137 -3.09 17.54 -20.19
C THR A 137 -4.45 17.34 -20.86
N ARG A 138 -4.80 16.12 -21.27
CA ARG A 138 -6.16 15.85 -21.75
C ARG A 138 -7.14 16.06 -20.59
N GLY A 139 -7.95 17.12 -20.62
CA GLY A 139 -8.84 17.45 -19.52
C GLY A 139 -9.26 18.92 -19.49
N TYR A 140 -9.78 19.34 -18.34
CA TYR A 140 -10.38 20.66 -18.15
C TYR A 140 -10.17 21.19 -16.73
N GLU A 141 -10.16 22.51 -16.58
CA GLU A 141 -10.11 23.21 -15.30
C GLU A 141 -11.26 24.20 -15.17
N PHE A 142 -11.87 24.22 -13.97
CA PHE A 142 -12.92 25.14 -13.58
C PHE A 142 -12.42 25.99 -12.42
N ILE A 143 -12.71 27.29 -12.47
CA ILE A 143 -12.63 28.14 -11.29
C ILE A 143 -14.02 28.17 -10.67
N LEU A 144 -14.12 27.69 -9.44
CA LEU A 144 -15.36 27.63 -8.69
C LEU A 144 -15.42 28.73 -7.65
N ASP A 145 -16.53 29.46 -7.59
CA ASP A 145 -16.79 30.50 -6.60
C ASP A 145 -17.60 29.95 -5.43
N LYS A 146 -17.24 30.36 -4.21
CA LYS A 146 -18.00 30.02 -3.01
C LYS A 146 -19.39 30.65 -3.10
N ASP A 147 -20.42 29.86 -2.83
CA ASP A 147 -21.77 30.38 -2.81
C ASP A 147 -22.06 31.31 -1.63
N GLU A 148 -23.23 31.95 -1.66
CA GLU A 148 -23.72 32.82 -0.57
C GLU A 148 -24.10 32.05 0.71
N SER A 149 -23.76 30.77 0.84
CA SER A 149 -24.05 30.02 2.07
C SER A 149 -23.14 30.44 3.23
N PRO A 150 -23.61 30.36 4.48
CA PRO A 150 -22.83 30.75 5.66
C PRO A 150 -21.50 30.01 5.76
N ILE A 151 -20.47 30.74 6.17
CA ILE A 151 -19.17 30.22 6.57
C ILE A 151 -19.33 29.39 7.85
N ARG A 152 -18.75 28.18 7.89
CA ARG A 152 -18.91 27.23 9.02
C ARG A 152 -17.61 26.88 9.74
N PHE A 153 -16.49 26.86 9.03
CA PHE A 153 -15.20 26.38 9.53
C PHE A 153 -14.04 27.35 9.24
N GLY A 154 -14.30 28.64 9.44
CA GLY A 154 -13.27 29.69 9.38
C GLY A 154 -13.09 30.28 7.99
N ASP A 155 -11.85 30.37 7.53
CA ASP A 155 -11.38 31.04 6.32
C ASP A 155 -11.68 30.26 5.03
N GLU A 156 -12.96 30.02 4.75
CA GLU A 156 -13.38 29.36 3.52
C GLU A 156 -12.97 30.17 2.28
N ALA A 157 -12.26 29.52 1.35
CA ALA A 157 -11.72 30.13 0.16
C ALA A 157 -12.82 30.73 -0.72
N ALA A 158 -12.61 31.95 -1.22
CA ALA A 158 -13.56 32.57 -2.15
C ALA A 158 -13.60 31.85 -3.50
N PHE A 159 -12.44 31.32 -3.93
CA PHE A 159 -12.26 30.67 -5.23
C PHE A 159 -11.37 29.43 -5.12
N VAL A 160 -11.85 28.31 -5.66
CA VAL A 160 -11.09 27.05 -5.75
C VAL A 160 -10.97 26.60 -7.21
N ALA A 161 -9.83 26.04 -7.59
CA ALA A 161 -9.63 25.43 -8.89
C ALA A 161 -10.00 23.95 -8.82
N LEU A 162 -10.95 23.50 -9.65
CA LEU A 162 -11.26 22.10 -9.89
C LEU A 162 -10.63 21.70 -11.23
N ARG A 163 -9.58 20.88 -11.17
CA ARG A 163 -8.86 20.37 -12.34
C ARG A 163 -9.15 18.89 -12.54
N ILE A 164 -9.53 18.52 -13.75
CA ILE A 164 -9.86 17.15 -14.16
C ILE A 164 -8.89 16.74 -15.26
N GLU A 165 -8.10 15.70 -15.02
CA GLU A 165 -7.10 15.20 -15.97
C GLU A 165 -7.38 13.73 -16.32
N HIS A 166 -7.63 13.47 -17.60
CA HIS A 166 -7.82 12.14 -18.15
C HIS A 166 -6.46 11.51 -18.46
N GLN A 167 -5.79 10.98 -17.44
CA GLN A 167 -4.40 10.54 -17.53
C GLN A 167 -4.20 9.29 -18.39
N THR A 168 -5.09 8.31 -18.28
CA THR A 168 -5.12 7.11 -19.15
C THR A 168 -6.58 6.72 -19.41
N PRO A 169 -6.88 5.77 -20.32
CA PRO A 169 -8.24 5.26 -20.51
C PRO A 169 -8.87 4.63 -19.26
N TYR A 170 -8.07 4.32 -18.23
CA TYR A 170 -8.51 3.64 -17.01
C TYR A 170 -8.18 4.43 -15.72
N ARG A 171 -7.46 5.56 -15.83
CA ARG A 171 -7.10 6.42 -14.69
C ARG A 171 -7.48 7.87 -14.90
N LEU A 172 -8.29 8.40 -14.00
CA LEU A 172 -8.71 9.80 -13.93
C LEU A 172 -8.07 10.48 -12.71
N ARG A 173 -7.64 11.73 -12.84
CA ARG A 173 -7.24 12.58 -11.70
C ARG A 173 -8.20 13.75 -11.55
N ILE A 174 -8.60 14.04 -10.32
CA ILE A 174 -9.42 15.19 -9.94
C ILE A 174 -8.70 15.92 -8.82
N LYS A 175 -8.27 17.16 -9.06
CA LYS A 175 -7.60 17.99 -8.06
C LYS A 175 -8.43 19.21 -7.74
N ILE A 176 -8.63 19.48 -6.45
CA ILE A 176 -9.23 20.72 -5.95
C ILE A 176 -8.20 21.44 -5.07
N SER A 177 -7.88 22.68 -5.42
CA SER A 177 -6.91 23.51 -4.71
C SER A 177 -7.38 24.95 -4.57
N ASN A 178 -6.85 25.66 -3.57
CA ASN A 178 -7.03 27.11 -3.46
C ASN A 178 -6.36 27.82 -4.65
N THR A 179 -7.00 28.86 -5.18
CA THR A 179 -6.44 29.69 -6.28
C THR A 179 -5.63 30.88 -5.78
N GLN A 180 -5.83 31.26 -4.51
CA GLN A 180 -5.24 32.47 -3.92
C GLN A 180 -3.93 32.19 -3.18
N GLU A 181 -3.70 30.94 -2.78
CA GLU A 181 -2.54 30.52 -1.99
C GLU A 181 -1.97 29.21 -2.53
N GLU A 182 -0.64 29.09 -2.53
CA GLU A 182 0.03 27.85 -2.86
C GLU A 182 -0.13 26.86 -1.71
N ALA A 183 -1.03 25.89 -1.88
CA ALA A 183 -1.31 24.87 -0.88
C ALA A 183 -0.25 23.77 -0.89
N TYR A 184 0.00 23.18 0.28
CA TYR A 184 0.88 22.01 0.40
C TYR A 184 0.39 20.83 -0.46
N GLU A 185 1.31 20.21 -1.19
CA GLU A 185 1.10 18.98 -1.94
C GLU A 185 2.09 17.90 -1.50
N VAL A 186 1.63 16.66 -1.51
CA VAL A 186 2.41 15.50 -1.09
C VAL A 186 3.65 15.35 -1.99
N PRO A 187 4.88 15.40 -1.45
CA PRO A 187 6.09 15.46 -2.27
C PRO A 187 6.59 14.10 -2.78
N HIS A 188 6.02 12.99 -2.30
CA HIS A 188 6.28 11.63 -2.77
C HIS A 188 5.12 10.70 -2.34
N PRO A 189 4.66 9.75 -3.18
CA PRO A 189 5.12 9.44 -4.53
C PRO A 189 4.69 10.48 -5.55
N ILE A 190 5.53 10.68 -6.56
CA ILE A 190 5.17 11.50 -7.72
C ILE A 190 4.49 10.59 -8.73
N ILE A 191 3.17 10.74 -8.89
CA ILE A 191 2.40 9.95 -9.86
C ILE A 191 2.66 10.50 -11.26
N PRO A 192 3.22 9.70 -12.19
CA PRO A 192 3.59 10.19 -13.51
C PRO A 192 2.35 10.50 -14.36
N VAL A 193 2.35 11.68 -14.97
CA VAL A 193 1.38 12.06 -16.01
C VAL A 193 1.85 11.46 -17.33
N HIS A 194 1.23 10.37 -17.78
CA HIS A 194 1.55 9.79 -19.08
C HIS A 194 0.89 10.60 -20.20
N GLN A 195 1.69 11.37 -20.94
CA GLN A 195 1.27 12.05 -22.17
C GLN A 195 1.35 11.12 -23.40
N GLN A 196 0.92 9.85 -23.27
CA GLN A 196 0.80 9.03 -24.47
C GLN A 196 -0.45 9.44 -25.24
N ASN A 197 -0.31 9.63 -26.55
CA ASN A 197 -1.43 9.66 -27.49
C ASN A 197 -2.06 8.26 -27.51
N TYR A 198 -2.93 7.98 -26.55
CA TYR A 198 -3.73 6.76 -26.58
C TYR A 198 -4.67 6.86 -27.79
N ASN A 199 -4.45 6.01 -28.80
CA ASN A 199 -5.32 5.85 -29.96
C ASN A 199 -6.69 5.22 -29.61
N SER A 200 -7.02 5.05 -28.32
CA SER A 200 -8.32 4.53 -27.89
C SER A 200 -9.40 5.59 -28.10
N SER A 201 -10.45 5.23 -28.84
CA SER A 201 -11.56 6.14 -29.11
C SER A 201 -12.44 6.46 -27.89
N MET A 202 -12.32 5.74 -26.76
CA MET A 202 -13.14 5.96 -25.56
C MET A 202 -12.44 5.57 -24.24
N ASP A 203 -12.62 6.40 -23.20
CA ASP A 203 -12.23 6.11 -21.82
C ASP A 203 -13.21 5.13 -21.16
N ALA A 204 -12.72 4.32 -20.21
CA ALA A 204 -13.54 3.43 -19.38
C ALA A 204 -14.47 4.19 -18.40
N TYR A 205 -14.26 5.50 -18.27
CA TYR A 205 -15.04 6.41 -17.44
C TYR A 205 -15.58 7.58 -18.26
N ALA A 206 -16.74 8.09 -17.86
CA ALA A 206 -17.36 9.29 -18.37
C ALA A 206 -17.49 10.30 -17.23
N VAL A 207 -16.99 11.51 -17.46
CA VAL A 207 -17.09 12.63 -16.51
C VAL A 207 -18.32 13.44 -16.87
N THR A 208 -19.30 13.52 -15.97
CA THR A 208 -20.45 14.40 -16.09
C THR A 208 -20.35 15.49 -15.03
N TYR A 209 -20.36 16.73 -15.48
CA TYR A 209 -20.51 17.92 -14.65
C TYR A 209 -21.79 18.61 -15.12
N ASN A 210 -22.74 18.84 -14.21
CA ASN A 210 -24.06 19.32 -14.62
C ASN A 210 -24.00 20.77 -15.15
N LYS A 211 -24.59 20.96 -16.34
CA LYS A 211 -25.10 22.26 -16.84
C LYS A 211 -26.61 22.44 -16.61
N VAL A 212 -27.34 21.40 -16.17
CA VAL A 212 -28.82 21.40 -16.15
C VAL A 212 -29.37 20.55 -14.99
N PHE A 213 -29.60 21.16 -13.83
CA PHE A 213 -30.73 20.82 -12.95
C PHE A 213 -31.39 22.14 -12.53
N PRO A 214 -32.69 22.35 -12.81
CA PRO A 214 -33.33 23.68 -12.70
C PRO A 214 -33.47 24.24 -11.26
N TYR A 215 -32.89 23.60 -10.24
CA TYR A 215 -33.09 23.95 -8.84
C TYR A 215 -31.81 24.06 -7.99
N SER A 216 -30.61 23.97 -8.59
CA SER A 216 -29.34 24.06 -7.85
C SER A 216 -28.22 24.60 -8.75
N ASP A 217 -27.72 25.81 -8.48
CA ASP A 217 -26.53 26.39 -9.14
C ASP A 217 -25.20 25.79 -8.60
N LYS A 218 -25.24 24.69 -7.82
CA LYS A 218 -24.07 24.04 -7.22
C LYS A 218 -23.31 23.20 -8.25
N GLN A 219 -21.98 23.24 -8.21
CA GLN A 219 -21.14 22.35 -9.02
C GLN A 219 -21.06 20.96 -8.39
N ASP A 220 -21.72 19.99 -9.02
CA ASP A 220 -21.58 18.57 -8.66
C ASP A 220 -20.70 17.84 -9.69
N LEU A 221 -19.94 16.86 -9.20
CA LEU A 221 -19.08 16.00 -10.02
C LEU A 221 -19.59 14.56 -9.96
N LEU A 222 -19.91 14.03 -11.14
CA LEU A 222 -20.40 12.66 -11.33
C LEU A 222 -19.44 11.93 -12.26
N ILE A 223 -18.81 10.87 -11.76
CA ILE A 223 -17.99 9.97 -12.58
C ILE A 223 -18.77 8.68 -12.78
N ARG A 224 -18.90 8.26 -14.04
CA ARG A 224 -19.64 7.05 -14.42
C ARG A 224 -18.73 6.06 -15.14
N ARG A 225 -18.98 4.78 -14.96
CA ARG A 225 -18.41 3.73 -15.81
C ARG A 225 -19.05 3.83 -17.19
N SER A 226 -18.24 4.00 -18.24
CA SER A 226 -18.76 4.19 -19.60
C SER A 226 -19.56 3.00 -20.11
N ALA A 227 -19.13 1.78 -19.76
CA ALA A 227 -19.74 0.55 -20.27
C ALA A 227 -21.14 0.26 -19.70
N THR A 228 -21.43 0.69 -18.47
CA THR A 228 -22.67 0.30 -17.75
C THR A 228 -23.51 1.50 -17.31
N GLY A 229 -22.95 2.71 -17.30
CA GLY A 229 -23.59 3.90 -16.76
C GLY A 229 -23.60 3.99 -15.22
N THR A 230 -23.05 3.00 -14.51
CA THR A 230 -22.92 3.01 -13.04
C THR A 230 -22.18 4.26 -12.58
N THR A 231 -22.76 5.02 -11.65
CA THR A 231 -22.08 6.19 -11.05
C THR A 231 -21.19 5.71 -9.91
N ILE A 232 -19.89 5.96 -10.02
CA ILE A 232 -18.85 5.43 -9.13
C ILE A 232 -18.29 6.49 -8.16
N PHE A 233 -18.44 7.77 -8.50
CA PHE A 233 -18.06 8.89 -7.67
C PHE A 233 -19.09 10.01 -7.86
N ASP A 234 -19.75 10.44 -6.79
CA ASP A 234 -20.89 11.37 -6.84
C ASP A 234 -20.85 12.34 -5.65
N THR A 235 -20.52 13.59 -5.95
CA THR A 235 -20.41 14.67 -4.94
C THR A 235 -21.71 15.44 -4.69
N SER A 236 -22.83 15.02 -5.30
CA SER A 236 -24.09 15.76 -5.27
C SER A 236 -24.73 15.88 -3.89
N SER A 237 -24.60 14.82 -3.07
CA SER A 237 -25.33 14.72 -1.80
C SER A 237 -24.63 15.43 -0.62
N GLY A 238 -23.34 15.76 -0.73
CA GLY A 238 -22.56 16.43 0.33
C GLY A 238 -22.21 17.89 0.04
N ALA A 239 -21.35 18.47 0.90
CA ALA A 239 -20.73 19.78 0.66
C ALA A 239 -19.38 19.61 -0.05
N LEU A 240 -18.96 20.66 -0.75
CA LEU A 240 -17.54 21.00 -0.81
C LEU A 240 -17.33 22.16 0.17
N ILE A 241 -16.52 21.95 1.21
CA ILE A 241 -16.03 23.00 2.10
C ILE A 241 -14.51 23.02 1.91
N PHE A 242 -13.95 24.22 1.75
CA PHE A 242 -12.52 24.37 1.50
C PHE A 242 -12.01 25.60 2.26
N SER A 243 -11.44 25.38 3.45
CA SER A 243 -10.69 26.39 4.20
C SER A 243 -9.25 25.93 4.41
N SER A 244 -8.40 26.76 5.01
CA SER A 244 -6.97 26.40 5.18
C SER A 244 -6.76 25.17 6.06
N GLN A 245 -7.62 24.98 7.08
CA GLN A 245 -7.54 23.88 8.05
C GLN A 245 -8.83 23.08 8.22
N PHE A 246 -9.77 23.18 7.27
CA PHE A 246 -10.93 22.29 7.17
C PHE A 246 -11.39 22.15 5.72
N ILE A 247 -11.08 21.00 5.13
CA ILE A 247 -11.45 20.65 3.76
C ILE A 247 -12.33 19.40 3.81
N GLU A 248 -13.56 19.52 3.30
CA GLU A 248 -14.55 18.44 3.30
C GLU A 248 -15.10 18.19 1.90
N VAL A 249 -15.15 16.92 1.50
CA VAL A 249 -15.89 16.46 0.32
C VAL A 249 -16.51 15.09 0.58
N THR A 250 -17.72 14.88 0.06
CA THR A 250 -18.44 13.61 0.14
C THR A 250 -18.54 12.97 -1.24
N THR A 251 -18.46 11.65 -1.31
CA THR A 251 -18.89 10.87 -2.47
C THR A 251 -19.88 9.77 -2.08
N LEU A 252 -20.96 9.61 -2.85
CA LEU A 252 -21.77 8.38 -2.81
C LEU A 252 -21.02 7.23 -3.50
N LEU A 253 -21.35 6.00 -3.11
CA LEU A 253 -20.77 4.77 -3.66
C LEU A 253 -21.85 3.91 -4.36
N PRO A 254 -21.47 3.12 -5.37
CA PRO A 254 -22.42 2.26 -6.06
C PRO A 254 -22.80 0.99 -5.29
N SER A 255 -22.04 0.60 -4.26
CA SER A 255 -22.29 -0.60 -3.45
C SER A 255 -21.77 -0.46 -2.02
N HIS A 256 -22.11 -1.43 -1.16
CA HIS A 256 -21.57 -1.57 0.20
C HIS A 256 -20.30 -2.43 0.28
N ASN A 257 -19.70 -2.82 -0.84
CA ASN A 257 -18.54 -3.72 -0.87
C ASN A 257 -17.26 -2.91 -0.99
N VAL A 258 -16.90 -2.23 0.10
CA VAL A 258 -15.78 -1.29 0.17
C VAL A 258 -14.65 -1.89 0.99
N TYR A 259 -13.43 -1.82 0.47
CA TYR A 259 -12.20 -2.38 1.01
C TYR A 259 -11.11 -1.29 1.07
N GLY A 260 -10.07 -1.49 1.88
CA GLY A 260 -9.02 -0.49 2.10
C GLY A 260 -9.31 0.41 3.30
N LEU A 261 -8.91 1.68 3.18
CA LEU A 261 -8.71 2.67 4.25
C LEU A 261 -7.85 2.12 5.39
N GLY A 262 -6.68 2.69 5.60
CA GLY A 262 -5.75 2.20 6.60
C GLY A 262 -4.84 3.27 7.18
N GLU A 263 -4.14 2.97 8.26
CA GLU A 263 -4.08 1.65 8.91
C GLU A 263 -5.09 1.50 10.05
N HIS A 264 -5.85 0.40 10.04
CA HIS A 264 -6.94 0.14 10.98
C HIS A 264 -7.14 -1.34 11.27
N MET A 265 -7.50 -1.63 12.53
CA MET A 265 -7.97 -2.96 12.94
C MET A 265 -9.48 -3.04 12.78
N LYS A 266 -9.93 -3.86 11.81
CA LYS A 266 -11.34 -3.98 11.43
C LYS A 266 -12.00 -5.28 11.89
N ALA A 267 -13.29 -5.17 12.22
CA ALA A 267 -14.15 -6.30 12.58
C ALA A 267 -14.38 -7.28 11.42
N GLY A 268 -14.19 -6.83 10.19
CA GLY A 268 -14.27 -7.60 8.94
C GLY A 268 -13.27 -7.03 7.92
N VAL A 269 -13.15 -7.66 6.76
CA VAL A 269 -12.25 -7.16 5.69
C VAL A 269 -12.89 -5.93 5.03
N LYS A 270 -14.21 -5.93 4.90
CA LYS A 270 -14.98 -4.79 4.40
C LYS A 270 -15.03 -3.65 5.42
N LEU A 271 -15.17 -2.42 4.91
CA LEU A 271 -15.51 -1.27 5.75
C LEU A 271 -16.92 -1.40 6.33
N ASP A 272 -17.05 -1.03 7.60
CA ASP A 272 -18.33 -0.81 8.25
C ASP A 272 -18.84 0.56 7.82
N LEU A 273 -19.88 0.59 6.98
CA LEU A 273 -20.48 1.83 6.51
C LEU A 273 -21.57 2.33 7.46
N ASN A 274 -21.72 1.81 8.67
CA ASN A 274 -22.77 2.20 9.59
C ASN A 274 -22.36 3.35 10.53
N TYR A 275 -22.21 4.55 9.95
CA TYR A 275 -21.82 5.79 10.65
C TYR A 275 -20.48 5.64 11.38
N ARG A 276 -19.49 5.12 10.68
CA ARG A 276 -18.15 4.82 11.20
C ARG A 276 -17.16 5.88 10.73
N THR A 277 -16.33 6.39 11.64
CA THR A 277 -15.23 7.30 11.29
C THR A 277 -13.90 6.57 11.33
N TYR A 278 -13.10 6.77 10.27
CA TYR A 278 -11.77 6.19 10.07
C TYR A 278 -10.72 7.33 10.08
N PRO A 279 -10.09 7.62 11.24
CA PRO A 279 -9.07 8.66 11.34
C PRO A 279 -7.72 8.22 10.76
N ILE A 280 -7.08 9.03 9.94
CA ILE A 280 -5.79 8.70 9.30
C ILE A 280 -4.74 9.69 9.78
N PHE A 281 -3.86 9.19 10.65
CA PHE A 281 -2.72 9.91 11.21
C PHE A 281 -1.75 8.89 11.84
N ASN A 282 -0.50 8.82 11.41
CA ASN A 282 0.42 7.77 11.86
C ASN A 282 0.65 7.92 13.37
N ALA A 283 0.44 6.88 14.16
CA ALA A 283 0.64 6.94 15.61
C ALA A 283 1.01 5.57 16.18
N GLU A 284 1.91 5.57 17.14
CA GLU A 284 2.12 4.39 17.97
C GLU A 284 0.88 4.16 18.82
N THR A 285 0.37 2.92 18.81
CA THR A 285 -0.86 2.58 19.52
C THR A 285 -0.83 1.15 20.06
N TYR A 286 -0.61 1.02 21.36
CA TYR A 286 -0.83 -0.24 22.07
C TYR A 286 -2.33 -0.51 22.25
N PRO A 287 -2.83 -1.75 22.12
CA PRO A 287 -4.21 -2.05 22.47
C PRO A 287 -4.40 -1.96 24.00
N PRO A 288 -5.29 -1.06 24.47
CA PRO A 288 -6.45 -1.58 25.19
C PRO A 288 -7.80 -1.05 24.67
N ASN A 289 -7.82 -0.07 23.76
CA ASN A 289 -9.05 0.70 23.44
C ASN A 289 -9.80 0.27 22.16
N GLY A 290 -9.54 -0.94 21.64
CA GLY A 290 -10.37 -1.55 20.60
C GLY A 290 -10.16 -1.05 19.16
N MET A 291 -11.17 -1.25 18.31
CA MET A 291 -11.14 -1.07 16.84
C MET A 291 -11.24 0.39 16.35
N GLN A 292 -11.15 1.37 17.26
CA GLN A 292 -11.43 2.79 16.96
C GLN A 292 -10.16 3.60 17.19
N GLY A 293 -9.39 3.82 16.14
CA GLY A 293 -8.19 4.65 16.18
C GLY A 293 -7.37 4.56 14.91
N ASN A 294 -6.60 5.62 14.68
CA ASN A 294 -5.50 5.67 13.72
C ASN A 294 -4.33 4.82 14.24
N ARG A 295 -3.58 4.18 13.35
CA ARG A 295 -2.47 3.27 13.66
C ARG A 295 -1.17 3.75 12.98
N HIS A 296 -0.23 2.85 12.69
CA HIS A 296 1.13 3.22 12.27
C HIS A 296 1.18 3.80 10.84
N GLY A 297 0.27 3.40 9.96
CA GLY A 297 0.23 3.81 8.56
C GLY A 297 -0.91 4.75 8.14
N SER A 298 -0.72 5.40 7.00
CA SER A 298 -1.69 6.31 6.36
C SER A 298 -1.96 5.95 4.90
N HIS A 299 -3.13 5.34 4.66
CA HIS A 299 -3.58 4.80 3.38
C HIS A 299 -5.00 5.25 3.05
N PRO A 300 -5.18 6.50 2.57
CA PRO A 300 -6.46 7.03 2.12
C PRO A 300 -6.87 6.50 0.72
N PHE A 301 -6.74 5.18 0.52
CA PHE A 301 -7.16 4.47 -0.69
C PHE A 301 -8.28 3.48 -0.35
N TYR A 302 -9.32 3.45 -1.18
CA TYR A 302 -10.38 2.45 -1.08
C TYR A 302 -10.68 1.80 -2.43
N LEU A 303 -11.13 0.54 -2.38
CA LEU A 303 -11.57 -0.25 -3.53
C LEU A 303 -13.04 -0.63 -3.35
N VAL A 304 -13.83 -0.56 -4.41
CA VAL A 304 -15.24 -0.95 -4.41
C VAL A 304 -15.46 -2.06 -5.43
N ILE A 305 -16.12 -3.14 -4.99
CA ILE A 305 -16.74 -4.12 -5.90
C ILE A 305 -18.17 -3.66 -6.18
N GLU A 306 -18.44 -3.25 -7.40
CA GLU A 306 -19.75 -2.79 -7.89
C GLU A 306 -20.78 -3.93 -7.87
N ASN A 307 -22.07 -3.61 -7.97
CA ASN A 307 -23.15 -4.61 -7.86
C ASN A 307 -23.17 -5.62 -9.02
N ASP A 308 -22.52 -5.31 -10.13
CA ASP A 308 -22.36 -6.16 -11.31
C ASP A 308 -21.03 -6.96 -11.30
N GLY A 309 -20.24 -6.85 -10.23
CA GLY A 309 -18.93 -7.50 -10.10
C GLY A 309 -17.77 -6.74 -10.74
N ASN A 310 -18.03 -5.61 -11.42
CA ASN A 310 -16.96 -4.70 -11.81
C ASN A 310 -16.29 -4.06 -10.59
N ALA A 311 -15.11 -3.49 -10.74
CA ALA A 311 -14.43 -2.79 -9.65
C ALA A 311 -13.83 -1.45 -10.06
N HIS A 312 -13.73 -0.55 -9.09
CA HIS A 312 -12.93 0.68 -9.18
C HIS A 312 -12.25 0.96 -7.83
N GLY A 313 -11.22 1.79 -7.86
CA GLY A 313 -10.53 2.26 -6.66
C GLY A 313 -10.32 3.77 -6.69
N VAL A 314 -10.22 4.38 -5.52
CA VAL A 314 -10.02 5.82 -5.37
C VAL A 314 -8.97 6.09 -4.30
N LEU A 315 -7.95 6.88 -4.67
CA LEU A 315 -6.93 7.41 -3.76
C LEU A 315 -7.19 8.90 -3.54
N LEU A 316 -7.15 9.37 -2.30
CA LEU A 316 -6.91 10.78 -1.98
C LEU A 316 -5.43 10.96 -1.63
N LEU A 317 -4.64 11.57 -2.52
CA LEU A 317 -3.23 11.84 -2.26
C LEU A 317 -3.08 13.10 -1.39
N ASN A 318 -3.23 12.92 -0.08
CA ASN A 318 -3.06 13.95 0.95
C ASN A 318 -2.40 13.32 2.18
N SER A 319 -1.46 14.02 2.82
CA SER A 319 -0.74 13.53 4.00
C SER A 319 -1.02 14.32 5.28
N ASN A 320 -1.88 15.34 5.25
CA ASN A 320 -2.33 16.03 6.45
C ASN A 320 -3.18 15.09 7.32
N PRO A 321 -3.31 15.36 8.63
CA PRO A 321 -4.24 14.65 9.48
C PRO A 321 -5.65 14.69 8.87
N MET A 322 -6.33 13.56 8.85
CA MET A 322 -7.66 13.48 8.26
C MET A 322 -8.53 12.43 8.93
N GLU A 323 -9.81 12.46 8.60
CA GLU A 323 -10.74 11.37 8.88
C GLU A 323 -11.64 11.12 7.67
N ILE A 324 -12.10 9.88 7.55
CA ILE A 324 -13.07 9.48 6.54
C ILE A 324 -14.29 8.92 7.25
N HIS A 325 -15.42 9.61 7.12
CA HIS A 325 -16.69 9.20 7.70
C HIS A 325 -17.51 8.39 6.70
N ALA A 326 -17.81 7.15 7.05
CA ALA A 326 -18.58 6.21 6.26
C ALA A 326 -20.01 6.08 6.79
N GLN A 327 -21.01 6.16 5.90
CA GLN A 327 -22.43 6.08 6.27
C GLN A 327 -23.23 5.16 5.31
N PRO A 328 -24.43 4.69 5.71
CA PRO A 328 -25.17 3.65 4.97
C PRO A 328 -25.73 4.06 3.61
N ALA A 329 -25.50 5.29 3.16
CA ALA A 329 -26.10 5.84 1.95
C ALA A 329 -25.89 5.03 0.66
N PRO A 330 -24.85 4.18 0.50
CA PRO A 330 -23.50 4.19 1.06
C PRO A 330 -22.67 5.40 0.61
N SER A 331 -21.85 5.97 1.49
CA SER A 331 -20.97 7.09 1.12
C SER A 331 -19.75 7.23 2.03
N LEU A 332 -18.75 7.96 1.53
CA LEU A 332 -17.56 8.38 2.27
C LEU A 332 -17.47 9.91 2.26
N THR A 333 -17.24 10.50 3.42
CA THR A 333 -16.95 11.94 3.58
C THR A 333 -15.52 12.10 4.06
N PHE A 334 -14.68 12.70 3.23
CA PHE A 334 -13.28 13.00 3.52
C PHE A 334 -13.22 14.34 4.23
N ARG A 335 -12.57 14.39 5.40
CA ARG A 335 -12.28 15.62 6.14
C ARG A 335 -10.80 15.68 6.45
N THR A 336 -10.09 16.63 5.86
CA THR A 336 -8.66 16.85 6.12
C THR A 336 -8.44 18.29 6.58
N ILE A 337 -7.38 18.51 7.35
CA ILE A 337 -7.05 19.81 7.93
C ILE A 337 -5.93 20.53 7.20
N GLY A 338 -5.65 20.17 5.94
CA GLY A 338 -4.70 20.95 5.14
C GLY A 338 -4.43 20.34 3.78
N GLY A 339 -3.61 21.04 3.01
CA GLY A 339 -3.19 20.65 1.67
C GLY A 339 -4.30 20.79 0.63
N VAL A 340 -4.36 19.85 -0.31
CA VAL A 340 -5.31 19.83 -1.43
C VAL A 340 -6.14 18.55 -1.44
N LEU A 341 -7.24 18.55 -2.19
CA LEU A 341 -7.94 17.31 -2.54
C LEU A 341 -7.43 16.80 -3.88
N ASP A 342 -6.45 15.90 -3.89
CA ASP A 342 -5.90 15.29 -5.11
C ASP A 342 -6.35 13.83 -5.25
N PHE A 343 -7.49 13.61 -5.90
CA PHE A 343 -8.08 12.30 -6.11
C PHE A 343 -7.55 11.62 -7.39
N TYR A 344 -7.31 10.32 -7.30
CA TYR A 344 -7.06 9.44 -8.44
C TYR A 344 -8.07 8.31 -8.44
N ILE A 345 -8.74 8.10 -9.57
CA ILE A 345 -9.72 7.03 -9.77
C ILE A 345 -9.13 6.00 -10.74
N PHE A 346 -9.19 4.73 -10.38
CA PHE A 346 -8.64 3.60 -11.13
C PHE A 346 -9.76 2.61 -11.51
N MET A 347 -9.89 2.30 -12.80
CA MET A 347 -11.00 1.51 -13.34
C MET A 347 -10.59 0.07 -13.64
N GLY A 348 -11.27 -0.92 -13.08
CA GLY A 348 -11.17 -2.33 -13.47
C GLY A 348 -12.09 -2.69 -14.65
N PRO A 349 -12.12 -3.97 -15.02
CA PRO A 349 -13.28 -4.73 -14.62
C PRO A 349 -13.04 -5.50 -13.32
N SER A 350 -11.85 -6.04 -13.06
CA SER A 350 -11.58 -6.81 -11.84
C SER A 350 -10.92 -5.99 -10.71
N PRO A 351 -11.06 -6.40 -9.43
CA PRO A 351 -10.32 -5.80 -8.31
C PRO A 351 -8.79 -5.81 -8.51
N GLU A 352 -8.25 -6.87 -9.12
CA GLU A 352 -6.80 -6.98 -9.34
C GLU A 352 -6.27 -5.98 -10.37
N GLU A 353 -7.01 -5.73 -11.45
CA GLU A 353 -6.62 -4.71 -12.44
C GLU A 353 -6.67 -3.30 -11.86
N VAL A 354 -7.59 -3.02 -10.93
CA VAL A 354 -7.61 -1.78 -10.15
C VAL A 354 -6.31 -1.66 -9.33
N LEU A 355 -5.94 -2.71 -8.60
CA LEU A 355 -4.72 -2.72 -7.77
C LEU A 355 -3.44 -2.64 -8.62
N GLN A 356 -3.39 -3.30 -9.78
CA GLN A 356 -2.26 -3.18 -10.71
C GLN A 356 -2.04 -1.74 -11.16
N GLN A 357 -3.12 -1.02 -11.49
CA GLN A 357 -3.04 0.39 -11.87
C GLN A 357 -2.64 1.28 -10.70
N TYR A 358 -3.24 1.07 -9.53
CA TYR A 358 -2.91 1.79 -8.31
C TYR A 358 -1.43 1.62 -7.96
N HIS A 359 -0.94 0.38 -7.83
CA HIS A 359 0.46 0.07 -7.51
C HIS A 359 1.41 0.60 -8.59
N THR A 360 1.01 0.58 -9.86
CA THR A 360 1.81 1.20 -10.93
C THR A 360 1.92 2.72 -10.76
N ALA A 361 0.86 3.39 -10.29
CA ALA A 361 0.86 4.83 -10.08
C ALA A 361 1.70 5.26 -8.87
N ILE A 362 1.57 4.57 -7.74
CA ILE A 362 2.24 4.93 -6.48
C ILE A 362 3.66 4.37 -6.34
N GLY A 363 4.04 3.45 -7.22
CA GLY A 363 5.30 2.70 -7.17
C GLY A 363 5.04 1.24 -6.81
N ARG A 364 5.42 0.34 -7.73
CA ARG A 364 5.21 -1.10 -7.54
C ARG A 364 6.03 -1.61 -6.35
N PRO A 365 5.55 -2.66 -5.66
CA PRO A 365 6.27 -3.25 -4.54
C PRO A 365 7.70 -3.65 -4.92
N PHE A 366 8.65 -3.53 -4.00
CA PHE A 366 9.98 -4.11 -4.21
C PHE A 366 9.90 -5.64 -4.27
N LEU A 367 10.88 -6.26 -4.93
CA LEU A 367 11.08 -7.71 -4.86
C LEU A 367 12.03 -8.01 -3.69
N PRO A 368 11.56 -8.65 -2.60
CA PRO A 368 12.41 -8.98 -1.47
C PRO A 368 13.49 -10.01 -1.83
N PRO A 369 14.57 -10.11 -1.05
CA PRO A 369 15.43 -11.28 -1.15
C PRO A 369 14.64 -12.54 -0.74
N TYR A 370 14.92 -13.67 -1.39
CA TYR A 370 14.14 -14.91 -1.24
C TYR A 370 14.11 -15.42 0.21
N TRP A 371 15.19 -15.20 0.97
CA TRP A 371 15.27 -15.59 2.38
C TRP A 371 14.27 -14.85 3.27
N ALA A 372 13.76 -13.67 2.86
CA ALA A 372 12.77 -12.92 3.62
C ALA A 372 11.40 -13.62 3.71
N PHE A 373 11.14 -14.62 2.87
CA PHE A 373 9.92 -15.43 2.92
C PHE A 373 10.05 -16.65 3.85
N GLY A 374 11.27 -16.95 4.30
CA GLY A 374 11.54 -18.02 5.25
C GLY A 374 10.93 -17.74 6.62
N PHE A 375 11.13 -18.66 7.55
CA PHE A 375 10.72 -18.45 8.95
C PHE A 375 11.77 -17.60 9.67
N HIS A 376 11.30 -16.58 10.39
CA HIS A 376 12.12 -15.72 11.25
C HIS A 376 11.77 -16.00 12.71
N LEU A 377 12.79 -16.22 13.53
CA LEU A 377 12.64 -16.33 14.98
C LEU A 377 13.31 -15.13 15.65
N GLY A 378 12.61 -14.50 16.57
CA GLY A 378 13.10 -13.37 17.35
C GLY A 378 12.45 -13.28 18.71
N ARG A 379 12.94 -12.36 19.53
CA ARG A 379 12.24 -11.84 20.69
C ARG A 379 12.85 -10.53 21.15
N TRP A 380 12.04 -9.73 21.83
CA TRP A 380 12.55 -8.76 22.77
C TRP A 380 13.08 -9.53 23.99
N GLY A 381 14.37 -9.36 24.29
CA GLY A 381 14.97 -9.95 25.48
C GLY A 381 15.56 -11.34 25.29
N PHE A 382 16.55 -11.48 24.40
CA PHE A 382 17.38 -12.69 24.37
C PHE A 382 18.26 -12.82 25.64
N LYS A 383 18.46 -11.72 26.38
CA LYS A 383 19.22 -11.65 27.65
C LYS A 383 20.73 -11.91 27.53
N SER A 384 21.19 -12.75 26.59
CA SER A 384 22.62 -13.04 26.37
C SER A 384 22.92 -13.58 24.97
N SER A 385 24.17 -13.42 24.53
CA SER A 385 24.69 -14.04 23.29
C SER A 385 24.60 -15.57 23.29
N TYR A 386 24.80 -16.21 24.46
CA TYR A 386 24.71 -17.66 24.61
C TYR A 386 23.30 -18.17 24.33
N TYR A 387 22.27 -17.45 24.80
CA TYR A 387 20.88 -17.81 24.55
C TYR A 387 20.53 -17.69 23.06
N VAL A 388 21.01 -16.64 22.38
CA VAL A 388 20.87 -16.51 20.91
C VAL A 388 21.42 -17.76 20.21
N GLN A 389 22.63 -18.19 20.53
CA GLN A 389 23.27 -19.37 19.93
C GLN A 389 22.50 -20.66 20.24
N THR A 390 22.19 -20.89 21.51
CA THR A 390 21.53 -22.12 21.98
C THR A 390 20.19 -22.34 21.30
N GLN A 391 19.40 -21.28 21.13
CA GLN A 391 18.11 -21.36 20.43
C GLN A 391 18.28 -21.86 18.98
N GLN A 392 19.29 -21.38 18.26
CA GLN A 392 19.52 -21.81 16.87
C GLN A 392 20.00 -23.26 16.79
N GLU A 393 20.79 -23.71 17.76
CA GLU A 393 21.26 -25.10 17.84
C GLU A 393 20.10 -26.07 18.10
N VAL A 394 19.17 -25.67 18.99
CA VAL A 394 17.99 -26.44 19.34
C VAL A 394 17.01 -26.53 18.15
N MET A 395 16.72 -25.40 17.49
CA MET A 395 15.89 -25.37 16.27
C MET A 395 16.44 -26.30 15.18
N ARG A 396 17.76 -26.24 14.95
CA ARG A 396 18.45 -27.10 13.98
C ARG A 396 18.41 -28.57 14.37
N LYS A 397 18.60 -28.90 15.65
CA LYS A 397 18.52 -30.28 16.17
C LYS A 397 17.15 -30.92 15.89
N PHE A 398 16.07 -30.14 15.96
CA PHE A 398 14.72 -30.59 15.64
C PHE A 398 14.34 -30.48 14.16
N SER A 399 15.28 -30.06 13.32
CA SER A 399 15.10 -29.88 11.87
C SER A 399 13.96 -28.91 11.52
N ILE A 400 13.76 -27.87 12.34
CA ILE A 400 12.80 -26.81 12.05
C ILE A 400 13.45 -25.84 11.07
N PRO A 401 12.86 -25.60 9.88
CA PRO A 401 13.43 -24.65 8.94
C PRO A 401 13.41 -23.22 9.48
N GLN A 402 14.50 -22.48 9.27
CA GLN A 402 14.65 -21.10 9.73
C GLN A 402 15.68 -20.36 8.87
N ASP A 403 15.33 -19.15 8.44
CA ASP A 403 16.23 -18.26 7.69
C ASP A 403 16.69 -17.08 8.53
N GLY A 404 15.76 -16.43 9.22
CA GLY A 404 16.00 -15.17 9.92
C GLY A 404 16.19 -15.34 11.43
N ILE A 405 17.13 -14.58 11.98
CA ILE A 405 17.26 -14.30 13.42
C ILE A 405 16.96 -12.81 13.60
N SER A 406 15.87 -12.49 14.29
CA SER A 406 15.47 -11.11 14.56
C SER A 406 15.93 -10.71 15.95
N LEU A 407 16.89 -9.80 16.05
CA LEU A 407 17.45 -9.30 17.31
C LEU A 407 16.87 -7.92 17.62
N ASP A 408 16.41 -7.77 18.85
CA ASP A 408 15.71 -6.56 19.29
C ASP A 408 16.60 -5.62 20.12
N LEU A 409 15.99 -4.69 20.86
CA LEU A 409 16.65 -3.57 21.51
C LEU A 409 17.76 -3.96 22.51
N ASP A 410 17.74 -5.19 23.05
CA ASP A 410 18.64 -5.67 24.11
C ASP A 410 20.09 -5.84 23.65
N VAL A 411 20.33 -5.98 22.34
CA VAL A 411 21.68 -6.00 21.77
C VAL A 411 22.31 -4.60 21.64
N ARG A 412 21.58 -3.55 22.03
CA ARG A 412 22.02 -2.15 21.96
C ARG A 412 22.33 -1.60 23.36
N LYS A 413 23.46 -0.90 23.49
CA LYS A 413 23.84 -0.26 24.76
C LYS A 413 22.87 0.87 25.08
N MET A 414 22.21 0.78 26.24
CA MET A 414 21.20 1.77 26.69
C MET A 414 20.12 2.04 25.62
N HIS A 415 19.78 1.02 24.81
CA HIS A 415 18.83 1.12 23.69
C HIS A 415 19.19 2.15 22.60
N GLN A 416 20.42 2.67 22.58
CA GLN A 416 20.83 3.69 21.62
C GLN A 416 21.03 3.10 20.22
N SER A 417 20.37 3.67 19.21
CA SER A 417 20.62 3.30 17.81
C SER A 417 22.10 3.41 17.43
N PHE A 418 22.58 2.42 16.68
CA PHE A 418 23.97 2.27 16.25
C PHE A 418 25.01 2.01 17.36
N ASN A 419 24.56 1.74 18.60
CA ASN A 419 25.44 1.47 19.73
C ASN A 419 25.31 0.02 20.21
N VAL A 420 26.28 -0.83 19.88
CA VAL A 420 26.28 -2.25 20.27
C VAL A 420 26.49 -2.39 21.78
N ASN A 421 25.71 -3.27 22.42
CA ASN A 421 25.94 -3.65 23.81
C ASN A 421 27.19 -4.56 23.90
N SER A 422 28.24 -4.07 24.55
CA SER A 422 29.50 -4.80 24.72
C SER A 422 29.77 -5.17 26.19
N ASN A 423 28.72 -5.27 27.00
CA ASN A 423 28.81 -5.79 28.36
C ASN A 423 29.18 -7.30 28.34
N GLU A 424 29.43 -7.88 29.51
CA GLU A 424 29.80 -9.30 29.60
C GLU A 424 28.79 -10.22 28.92
N THR A 425 27.48 -9.93 29.00
CA THR A 425 26.42 -10.77 28.42
C THR A 425 26.36 -10.77 26.89
N PHE A 426 26.85 -9.72 26.24
CA PHE A 426 26.84 -9.56 24.77
C PHE A 426 28.23 -9.42 24.12
N SER A 427 29.29 -9.52 24.90
CA SER A 427 30.70 -9.36 24.45
C SER A 427 31.05 -10.21 23.21
N ASP A 428 30.59 -11.46 23.16
CA ASP A 428 30.87 -12.40 22.06
C ASP A 428 29.81 -12.38 20.93
N LEU A 429 28.79 -11.51 20.99
CA LEU A 429 27.65 -11.53 20.07
C LEU A 429 28.10 -11.45 18.61
N SER A 430 28.98 -10.51 18.29
CA SER A 430 29.45 -10.28 16.91
C SER A 430 30.14 -11.52 16.31
N MET A 431 30.90 -12.25 17.13
CA MET A 431 31.55 -13.50 16.73
C MET A 431 30.51 -14.60 16.48
N ILE A 432 29.55 -14.78 17.41
CA ILE A 432 28.48 -15.76 17.28
C ILE A 432 27.63 -15.52 16.03
N LEU A 433 27.23 -14.27 15.78
CA LEU A 433 26.45 -13.92 14.59
C LEU A 433 27.26 -14.15 13.30
N SER A 434 28.56 -13.86 13.32
CA SER A 434 29.44 -14.15 12.19
C SER A 434 29.52 -15.66 11.89
N ASP A 435 29.55 -16.50 12.92
CA ASP A 435 29.52 -17.96 12.76
C ASP A 435 28.15 -18.47 12.27
N LEU A 436 27.06 -17.93 12.81
CA LEU A 436 25.70 -18.27 12.33
C LEU A 436 25.50 -17.88 10.87
N ARG A 437 26.04 -16.74 10.41
CA ARG A 437 26.00 -16.33 9.00
C ARG A 437 26.78 -17.27 8.08
N LYS A 438 27.88 -17.88 8.55
CA LYS A 438 28.59 -18.95 7.80
C LYS A 438 27.75 -20.22 7.67
N ARG A 439 26.74 -20.39 8.53
CA ARG A 439 25.74 -21.48 8.49
C ARG A 439 24.45 -21.06 7.77
N ASP A 440 24.52 -20.02 6.94
CA ASP A 440 23.45 -19.49 6.10
C ASP A 440 22.25 -18.87 6.84
N TYR A 441 22.39 -18.53 8.14
CA TYR A 441 21.41 -17.68 8.82
C TYR A 441 21.54 -16.23 8.38
N ARG A 442 20.41 -15.51 8.38
CA ARG A 442 20.32 -14.08 8.07
C ARG A 442 19.96 -13.31 9.33
N ILE A 443 20.72 -12.26 9.62
CA ILE A 443 20.53 -11.48 10.83
C ILE A 443 19.70 -10.24 10.52
N VAL A 444 18.63 -10.02 11.28
CA VAL A 444 17.75 -8.86 11.13
C VAL A 444 17.74 -8.09 12.44
N LEU A 445 18.04 -6.80 12.38
CA LEU A 445 18.12 -5.95 13.59
C LEU A 445 16.96 -4.98 13.66
N THR A 446 16.39 -4.81 14.85
CA THR A 446 15.51 -3.69 15.15
C THR A 446 16.31 -2.40 15.31
N VAL A 447 15.89 -1.33 14.65
CA VAL A 447 16.50 0.00 14.69
C VAL A 447 15.42 1.07 14.84
N GLU A 448 15.66 2.03 15.72
CA GLU A 448 14.81 3.21 15.89
C GLU A 448 15.45 4.41 15.16
N PRO A 449 14.66 5.28 14.52
CA PRO A 449 15.19 6.45 13.83
C PRO A 449 15.77 7.49 14.79
N ALA A 450 15.22 7.63 15.99
CA ALA A 450 15.64 8.62 16.95
C ALA A 450 17.10 8.38 17.42
N LEU A 451 17.88 9.46 17.53
CA LEU A 451 19.28 9.42 17.93
C LEU A 451 19.43 9.92 19.36
N SER A 452 20.03 9.12 20.24
CA SER A 452 20.39 9.59 21.57
C SER A 452 21.37 10.77 21.48
N THR A 453 21.08 11.85 22.22
CA THR A 453 21.95 13.04 22.26
C THR A 453 23.33 12.74 22.87
N LYS A 454 23.47 11.59 23.54
CA LYS A 454 24.72 11.08 24.12
C LYS A 454 25.54 10.22 23.14
N HIS A 455 25.01 9.87 21.97
CA HIS A 455 25.71 9.03 20.99
C HIS A 455 26.43 9.87 19.92
N PRO A 456 27.64 9.50 19.46
CA PRO A 456 28.38 10.26 18.43
C PRO A 456 27.63 10.48 17.11
N SER A 457 26.67 9.62 16.75
CA SER A 457 25.83 9.79 15.56
C SER A 457 25.00 11.08 15.59
N PHE A 458 24.53 11.50 16.78
CA PHE A 458 23.82 12.77 16.96
C PHE A 458 24.69 13.96 16.54
N VAL A 459 25.93 14.01 17.04
CA VAL A 459 26.87 15.10 16.70
C VAL A 459 27.18 15.12 15.21
N ARG A 460 27.30 13.95 14.56
CA ARG A 460 27.52 13.87 13.10
C ARG A 460 26.31 14.35 12.29
N ALA A 461 25.09 13.99 12.71
CA ALA A 461 23.87 14.48 12.09
C ALA A 461 23.69 16.00 12.27
N LEU A 462 23.94 16.50 13.49
CA LEU A 462 23.86 17.92 13.82
C LEU A 462 24.83 18.76 12.97
N LYS A 463 26.09 18.34 12.84
CA LYS A 463 27.11 18.99 11.99
C LYS A 463 26.74 19.03 10.50
N ARG A 464 25.91 18.09 10.05
CA ARG A 464 25.42 18.01 8.67
C ARG A 464 24.06 18.70 8.49
N HIS A 465 23.49 19.28 9.55
CA HIS A 465 22.16 19.89 9.57
C HIS A 465 21.02 18.93 9.16
N LEU A 466 21.14 17.65 9.55
CA LEU A 466 20.21 16.56 9.18
C LEU A 466 19.23 16.17 10.31
N LEU A 467 18.90 17.12 11.18
CA LEU A 467 17.93 16.91 12.26
C LEU A 467 16.68 17.75 12.00
N VAL A 468 15.52 17.22 12.37
CA VAL A 468 14.26 17.97 12.40
C VAL A 468 14.43 19.17 13.32
N ARG A 469 13.92 20.33 12.90
CA ARG A 469 14.10 21.59 13.63
C ARG A 469 12.85 22.01 14.38
N ASP A 470 13.03 22.56 15.57
CA ASP A 470 11.96 23.24 16.29
C ASP A 470 11.69 24.64 15.70
N SER A 471 10.75 25.36 16.30
CA SER A 471 10.36 26.71 15.89
C SER A 471 11.40 27.79 16.22
N PHE A 472 12.47 27.45 16.95
CA PHE A 472 13.60 28.32 17.30
C PHE A 472 14.88 27.95 16.52
N ASP A 473 14.75 27.19 15.42
CA ASP A 473 15.85 26.67 14.58
C ASP A 473 16.82 25.71 15.28
N GLY A 474 16.49 25.26 16.50
CA GLY A 474 17.19 24.21 17.23
C GLY A 474 16.83 22.82 16.71
N ALA A 475 17.61 21.80 17.07
CA ALA A 475 17.22 20.41 16.81
C ALA A 475 16.09 20.01 17.77
N VAL A 476 15.00 19.44 17.24
CA VAL A 476 13.91 18.92 18.08
C VAL A 476 14.48 17.87 19.04
N LYS A 477 14.20 18.05 20.32
CA LYS A 477 14.52 17.10 21.38
C LYS A 477 13.25 16.43 21.87
N GLY A 478 13.35 15.14 22.16
CA GLY A 478 12.28 14.33 22.72
C GLY A 478 12.82 13.25 23.65
N LEU A 479 11.96 12.32 24.03
CA LEU A 479 12.31 11.18 24.88
C LEU A 479 12.01 9.85 24.18
N SER A 480 12.85 8.85 24.45
CA SER A 480 12.67 7.47 24.00
C SER A 480 13.24 6.49 25.03
N TRP A 481 13.27 5.19 24.69
CA TRP A 481 14.00 4.16 25.42
C TRP A 481 15.49 4.47 25.64
N ALA A 482 16.08 5.31 24.78
CA ALA A 482 17.48 5.73 24.84
C ALA A 482 17.73 7.02 25.66
N GLY A 483 16.70 7.51 26.36
CA GLY A 483 16.70 8.79 27.07
C GLY A 483 16.40 9.97 26.13
N GLU A 484 17.07 11.11 26.35
CA GLU A 484 16.96 12.28 25.47
C GLU A 484 17.45 11.94 24.06
N VAL A 485 16.61 12.24 23.06
CA VAL A 485 16.86 11.96 21.65
C VAL A 485 16.59 13.15 20.76
N ALA A 486 17.14 13.12 19.55
CA ALA A 486 16.77 13.99 18.44
C ALA A 486 16.39 13.17 17.20
N TYR A 487 15.63 13.77 16.30
CA TYR A 487 15.02 13.08 15.16
C TYR A 487 15.76 13.43 13.86
N PRO A 488 16.31 12.45 13.12
CA PRO A 488 16.86 12.69 11.79
C PRO A 488 15.79 13.16 10.82
N ASP A 489 16.13 14.13 9.99
CA ASP A 489 15.23 14.60 8.95
C ASP A 489 15.38 13.76 7.68
N PHE A 490 14.58 12.69 7.56
CA PHE A 490 14.62 11.79 6.40
C PHE A 490 14.01 12.40 5.13
N LEU A 491 13.37 13.56 5.21
CA LEU A 491 12.89 14.27 4.01
C LEU A 491 14.05 14.90 3.23
N ASP A 492 15.17 15.17 3.89
CA ASP A 492 16.39 15.67 3.28
C ASP A 492 17.14 14.53 2.56
N GLU A 493 17.37 14.70 1.26
CA GLU A 493 18.03 13.69 0.43
C GLU A 493 19.48 13.40 0.87
N ALA A 494 20.12 14.34 1.58
CA ALA A 494 21.45 14.12 2.15
C ALA A 494 21.45 13.11 3.31
N ALA A 495 20.30 12.77 3.88
CA ALA A 495 20.17 11.75 4.92
C ALA A 495 20.63 10.35 4.44
N VAL A 496 20.45 10.02 3.15
CA VAL A 496 20.85 8.70 2.59
C VAL A 496 22.33 8.44 2.76
N LYS A 497 23.18 9.41 2.37
CA LYS A 497 24.63 9.25 2.47
C LYS A 497 25.08 9.20 3.93
N TRP A 498 24.51 10.06 4.78
CA TRP A 498 24.83 10.04 6.21
C TRP A 498 24.46 8.71 6.84
N LEU A 499 23.26 8.21 6.59
CA LEU A 499 22.81 6.95 7.15
C LEU A 499 23.64 5.77 6.63
N ALA A 500 24.05 5.78 5.36
CA ALA A 500 24.96 4.77 4.82
C ALA A 500 26.28 4.73 5.60
N ASP A 501 26.89 5.90 5.89
CA ASP A 501 28.10 5.99 6.72
C ASP A 501 27.87 5.39 8.12
N GLU A 502 26.73 5.72 8.76
CA GLU A 502 26.37 5.19 10.09
C GLU A 502 26.18 3.68 10.09
N LEU A 503 25.49 3.16 9.07
CA LEU A 503 25.22 1.73 8.90
C LEU A 503 26.48 0.93 8.58
N GLU A 504 27.45 1.48 7.83
CA GLU A 504 28.76 0.84 7.62
C GLU A 504 29.51 0.70 8.95
N VAL A 505 29.57 1.77 9.75
CA VAL A 505 30.22 1.75 11.07
C VAL A 505 29.51 0.76 12.00
N TYR A 506 28.19 0.73 11.98
CA TYR A 506 27.42 -0.20 12.82
C TYR A 506 27.64 -1.66 12.40
N ARG A 507 27.58 -1.94 11.09
CA ARG A 507 27.78 -3.28 10.52
C ARG A 507 29.16 -3.84 10.81
N ALA A 508 30.19 -2.98 10.86
CA ALA A 508 31.55 -3.39 11.22
C ALA A 508 31.66 -3.91 12.66
N LYS A 509 30.76 -3.48 13.56
CA LYS A 509 30.70 -3.93 14.95
C LYS A 509 29.76 -5.12 15.14
N LEU A 510 28.60 -5.08 14.49
CA LEU A 510 27.56 -6.10 14.59
C LEU A 510 27.04 -6.45 13.19
N PRO A 511 27.30 -7.66 12.67
CA PRO A 511 26.87 -8.02 11.33
C PRO A 511 25.35 -8.17 11.25
N PHE A 512 24.74 -7.65 10.18
CA PHE A 512 23.31 -7.80 9.89
C PHE A 512 23.06 -8.11 8.41
N ASP A 513 21.84 -8.36 7.99
CA ASP A 513 21.45 -8.62 6.60
C ASP A 513 20.13 -7.93 6.22
N GLY A 514 19.32 -7.52 7.20
CA GLY A 514 18.14 -6.68 7.04
C GLY A 514 17.82 -5.88 8.30
N LEU A 515 16.86 -4.96 8.22
CA LEU A 515 16.46 -4.08 9.32
C LEU A 515 14.94 -4.07 9.52
N PHE A 516 14.50 -4.05 10.78
CA PHE A 516 13.15 -3.66 11.20
C PHE A 516 13.20 -2.24 11.77
N LEU A 517 12.38 -1.35 11.23
CA LEU A 517 12.27 0.03 11.69
C LEU A 517 11.07 0.16 12.62
N THR A 518 11.34 0.54 13.86
CA THR A 518 10.33 0.80 14.89
C THR A 518 10.35 2.28 15.26
N ASN A 519 9.31 2.78 15.96
CA ASN A 519 9.20 4.16 16.43
C ASN A 519 9.37 5.23 15.33
N ASN A 520 9.01 4.88 14.09
CA ASN A 520 9.18 5.73 12.91
C ASN A 520 7.89 6.38 12.42
N GLU A 521 6.89 6.52 13.29
CA GLU A 521 5.70 7.34 13.05
C GLU A 521 5.98 8.84 12.84
N PRO A 522 6.87 9.54 13.59
CA PRO A 522 7.78 9.14 14.68
C PRO A 522 7.15 9.14 16.08
N VAL A 523 7.80 8.46 17.03
CA VAL A 523 7.35 8.41 18.44
C VAL A 523 8.18 9.33 19.33
N ASP A 524 7.50 10.02 20.23
CA ASP A 524 8.09 10.80 21.32
C ASP A 524 7.40 10.45 22.66
N PHE A 525 8.18 10.02 23.66
CA PHE A 525 7.69 9.66 24.98
C PHE A 525 7.48 10.85 25.93
N THR A 526 7.76 12.07 25.50
CA THR A 526 7.46 13.27 26.30
C THR A 526 5.96 13.34 26.57
N ASN A 527 5.58 13.21 27.84
CA ASN A 527 4.18 13.36 28.26
C ASN A 527 3.81 14.85 28.29
N LYS A 528 3.40 15.39 27.15
CA LYS A 528 3.02 16.81 26.97
C LYS A 528 1.63 17.11 27.56
N SER A 529 1.43 16.80 28.84
CA SER A 529 0.20 17.15 29.57
C SER A 529 -0.03 18.66 29.54
N PHE A 530 -1.31 19.08 29.62
CA PHE A 530 -1.82 20.45 29.41
C PHE A 530 -1.09 21.57 30.18
N VAL A 531 -0.28 21.24 31.19
CA VAL A 531 0.22 22.20 32.19
C VAL A 531 1.48 22.95 31.72
N GLU A 532 2.31 22.36 30.85
CA GLU A 532 3.46 23.04 30.23
C GLU A 532 3.78 22.38 28.86
N THR A 533 3.04 22.70 27.80
CA THR A 533 3.38 22.20 26.45
C THR A 533 4.59 22.97 25.91
N GLU A 534 5.70 22.27 25.62
CA GLU A 534 6.86 22.85 24.91
C GLU A 534 6.53 23.30 23.47
N CYS A 535 5.40 22.84 22.92
CA CYS A 535 4.93 23.26 21.60
C CYS A 535 4.29 24.66 21.67
N ILE A 536 4.53 25.48 20.64
CA ILE A 536 3.98 26.84 20.56
C ILE A 536 2.45 26.76 20.43
N HIS A 537 1.75 27.65 21.14
CA HIS A 537 0.31 27.83 20.99
C HIS A 537 -0.03 28.55 19.67
N ASP A 538 -0.01 27.79 18.58
CA ASP A 538 -0.41 28.22 17.24
C ASP A 538 -1.54 27.35 16.69
N ASN A 539 -1.99 27.66 15.47
CA ASN A 539 -3.05 26.91 14.79
C ASN A 539 -2.58 25.57 14.20
N LEU A 540 -1.28 25.26 14.19
CA LEU A 540 -0.75 23.97 13.74
C LEU A 540 -0.83 22.94 14.87
N ASN A 541 -0.38 23.32 16.06
CA ASN A 541 -0.41 22.51 17.27
C ASN A 541 -1.84 22.42 17.86
N PHE A 542 -2.60 23.51 17.76
CA PHE A 542 -3.98 23.61 18.26
C PHE A 542 -4.95 24.02 17.13
N PRO A 543 -5.18 23.16 16.12
CA PRO A 543 -6.05 23.48 15.01
C PRO A 543 -7.51 23.64 15.48
N HIS A 544 -8.26 24.50 14.80
CA HIS A 544 -9.67 24.75 15.10
C HIS A 544 -10.53 23.47 14.98
N TYR A 545 -10.17 22.58 14.06
CA TYR A 545 -10.75 21.25 13.93
C TYR A 545 -9.66 20.20 14.09
N LYS A 546 -9.90 19.22 14.96
CA LYS A 546 -9.05 18.03 15.11
C LYS A 546 -9.85 16.84 14.59
N PRO A 547 -9.38 16.12 13.56
CA PRO A 547 -9.98 14.84 13.17
C PRO A 547 -9.99 13.87 14.37
N ALA A 548 -10.78 12.80 14.30
CA ALA A 548 -10.92 11.82 15.38
C ALA A 548 -9.67 10.96 15.66
N THR A 549 -8.47 11.52 15.46
CA THR A 549 -7.19 10.92 15.82
C THR A 549 -7.06 10.75 17.33
N ARG A 550 -6.20 9.82 17.75
CA ARG A 550 -5.82 9.57 19.14
C ARG A 550 -5.31 10.86 19.80
N GLY A 551 -5.42 10.88 21.13
CA GLY A 551 -4.93 11.98 21.95
C GLY A 551 -5.89 13.17 22.02
N SER A 552 -5.57 14.06 22.94
CA SER A 552 -6.17 15.39 23.06
C SER A 552 -5.65 16.33 21.97
N PHE A 553 -4.37 16.21 21.61
CA PHE A 553 -3.69 17.05 20.61
C PHE A 553 -3.10 16.23 19.47
N LEU A 554 -2.74 16.88 18.36
CA LEU A 554 -2.08 16.19 17.23
C LEU A 554 -0.67 15.74 17.59
N PHE A 555 0.03 16.50 18.43
CA PHE A 555 1.41 16.23 18.86
C PHE A 555 1.51 15.21 20.01
N ASP A 556 0.41 14.59 20.43
CA ASP A 556 0.43 13.58 21.50
C ASP A 556 1.16 12.32 21.03
N GLY A 557 2.30 12.03 21.67
CA GLY A 557 3.17 10.90 21.32
C GLY A 557 4.03 11.13 20.07
N THR A 558 4.14 12.37 19.58
CA THR A 558 4.95 12.76 18.41
C THR A 558 5.54 14.17 18.57
N LEU A 559 6.17 14.69 17.52
CA LEU A 559 6.80 16.01 17.47
C LEU A 559 5.73 17.12 17.45
N CYS A 560 6.12 18.34 17.80
CA CYS A 560 5.25 19.50 17.60
C CYS A 560 4.95 19.70 16.10
N MET A 561 3.72 20.09 15.78
CA MET A 561 3.24 20.22 14.39
C MET A 561 3.92 21.37 13.63
N ASP A 562 4.42 22.36 14.35
CA ASP A 562 5.19 23.50 13.84
C ASP A 562 6.68 23.19 13.60
N ALA A 563 7.15 22.00 14.01
CA ALA A 563 8.48 21.52 13.68
C ALA A 563 8.70 21.49 12.16
N THR A 564 9.96 21.62 11.75
CA THR A 564 10.33 21.91 10.38
C THR A 564 11.25 20.85 9.81
N HIS A 565 10.90 20.39 8.61
CA HIS A 565 11.65 19.48 7.76
C HIS A 565 12.16 20.21 6.51
N ARG A 566 13.20 19.70 5.88
CA ARG A 566 13.78 20.22 4.65
C ARG A 566 13.68 19.19 3.54
N ARG A 567 13.18 19.61 2.37
CA ARG A 567 13.20 18.79 1.15
C ARG A 567 13.49 19.66 -0.06
N LYS A 568 14.56 19.34 -0.80
CA LYS A 568 14.97 20.08 -2.01
C LYS A 568 15.04 21.60 -1.81
N GLY A 569 15.55 22.02 -0.65
CA GLY A 569 15.66 23.44 -0.28
C GLY A 569 14.37 24.08 0.26
N ILE A 570 13.23 23.40 0.19
CA ILE A 570 11.94 23.87 0.70
C ILE A 570 11.78 23.44 2.16
N SER A 571 11.28 24.36 2.98
CA SER A 571 10.92 24.16 4.37
C SER A 571 9.48 23.65 4.46
N LEU A 572 9.27 22.49 5.09
CA LEU A 572 7.96 21.86 5.23
C LEU A 572 7.64 21.67 6.72
N LYS A 573 6.40 21.97 7.11
CA LYS A 573 5.94 21.79 8.49
C LYS A 573 5.57 20.34 8.78
N HIS A 574 5.91 19.86 9.97
CA HIS A 574 5.58 18.53 10.45
C HIS A 574 4.07 18.25 10.38
N TYR A 575 3.23 19.28 10.61
CA TYR A 575 1.79 19.26 10.37
C TYR A 575 1.38 18.61 9.03
N ASN A 576 2.10 18.94 7.94
CA ASN A 576 1.82 18.44 6.60
C ASN A 576 2.49 17.09 6.32
N VAL A 577 3.66 16.83 6.91
CA VAL A 577 4.54 15.71 6.53
C VAL A 577 4.68 14.63 7.60
N HIS A 578 4.00 14.74 8.74
CA HIS A 578 4.00 13.76 9.84
C HIS A 578 3.77 12.35 9.29
N ASN A 579 2.69 12.17 8.53
CA ASN A 579 2.31 10.88 7.92
C ASN A 579 3.34 10.33 6.91
N LEU A 580 4.32 11.14 6.52
CA LEU A 580 5.38 10.75 5.58
C LEU A 580 6.71 10.43 6.28
N TYR A 581 6.85 10.66 7.59
CA TYR A 581 8.13 10.41 8.28
C TYR A 581 8.56 8.95 8.17
N GLY A 582 7.65 8.00 8.46
CA GLY A 582 7.91 6.56 8.29
C GLY A 582 8.19 6.16 6.85
N HIS A 583 7.47 6.76 5.89
CA HIS A 583 7.70 6.55 4.46
C HIS A 583 9.10 7.00 4.02
N PHE A 584 9.51 8.21 4.38
CA PHE A 584 10.84 8.74 4.07
C PHE A 584 11.94 7.99 4.80
N SER A 585 11.72 7.61 6.07
CA SER A 585 12.63 6.74 6.83
C SER A 585 12.85 5.41 6.08
N ALA A 586 11.78 4.69 5.74
CA ALA A 586 11.86 3.43 5.01
C ALA A 586 12.61 3.56 3.67
N MET A 587 12.33 4.63 2.91
CA MET A 587 13.03 4.92 1.66
C MET A 587 14.52 5.20 1.89
N VAL A 588 14.87 6.04 2.87
CA VAL A 588 16.26 6.40 3.16
C VAL A 588 17.06 5.20 3.67
N TYR A 589 16.50 4.38 4.56
CA TYR A 589 17.12 3.12 4.99
C TYR A 589 17.29 2.13 3.83
N HIS A 590 16.28 1.98 2.96
CA HIS A 590 16.38 1.12 1.78
C HIS A 590 17.55 1.55 0.88
N GLU A 591 17.61 2.84 0.54
CA GLU A 591 18.66 3.37 -0.34
C GLU A 591 20.04 3.34 0.31
N ALA A 592 20.14 3.61 1.62
CA ALA A 592 21.39 3.55 2.38
C ALA A 592 21.94 2.11 2.49
N LEU A 593 21.06 1.10 2.56
CA LEU A 593 21.47 -0.31 2.63
C LEU A 593 22.07 -0.83 1.32
N ARG A 594 21.71 -0.27 0.16
CA ARG A 594 22.20 -0.74 -1.15
C ARG A 594 23.74 -0.77 -1.25
N PRO A 595 24.47 0.33 -0.95
CA PRO A 595 25.93 0.30 -0.93
C PRO A 595 26.48 -0.53 0.24
N VAL A 596 25.86 -0.46 1.42
CA VAL A 596 26.30 -1.18 2.64
C VAL A 596 26.29 -2.70 2.45
N LEU A 597 25.28 -3.22 1.73
CA LEU A 597 25.10 -4.64 1.44
C LEU A 597 25.75 -5.08 0.12
N ARG A 598 26.48 -4.19 -0.56
CA ARG A 598 27.33 -4.49 -1.73
C ARG A 598 26.60 -5.23 -2.86
N GLY A 599 25.42 -4.73 -3.23
CA GLY A 599 24.69 -5.22 -4.40
C GLY A 599 23.67 -6.33 -4.13
N THR A 600 23.44 -6.72 -2.87
CA THR A 600 22.26 -7.54 -2.51
C THR A 600 21.03 -6.66 -2.28
N ARG A 601 19.84 -7.26 -2.38
CA ARG A 601 18.56 -6.59 -2.15
C ARG A 601 18.46 -6.18 -0.68
N PRO A 602 18.20 -4.90 -0.40
CA PRO A 602 17.85 -4.47 0.95
C PRO A 602 16.58 -5.18 1.43
N LEU A 603 16.59 -5.62 2.67
CA LEU A 603 15.37 -5.94 3.41
C LEU A 603 15.16 -4.87 4.48
N VAL A 604 14.09 -4.10 4.31
CA VAL A 604 13.57 -3.16 5.30
C VAL A 604 12.13 -3.57 5.60
N ILE A 605 11.80 -3.75 6.87
CA ILE A 605 10.43 -3.86 7.34
C ILE A 605 10.14 -2.61 8.16
N SER A 606 9.11 -1.85 7.80
CA SER A 606 8.78 -0.58 8.44
C SER A 606 7.50 -0.70 9.23
N ARG A 607 7.49 -0.23 10.48
CA ARG A 607 6.24 -0.10 11.25
C ARG A 607 5.36 0.98 10.64
N SER A 608 5.80 2.23 10.61
CA SER A 608 5.03 3.31 9.99
C SER A 608 5.12 3.29 8.46
N THR A 609 3.98 3.48 7.80
CA THR A 609 3.84 3.42 6.33
C THR A 609 2.99 4.56 5.78
N SER A 610 3.10 4.84 4.48
CA SER A 610 2.20 5.73 3.75
C SER A 610 2.08 5.25 2.30
N VAL A 611 1.33 5.98 1.48
CA VAL A 611 1.13 5.67 0.06
C VAL A 611 2.49 5.49 -0.63
N GLY A 612 2.70 4.33 -1.26
CA GLY A 612 3.94 4.00 -1.98
C GLY A 612 5.09 3.44 -1.13
N THR A 613 4.94 3.28 0.20
CA THR A 613 6.00 2.68 1.06
C THR A 613 6.41 1.28 0.60
N GLY A 614 5.49 0.50 0.04
CA GLY A 614 5.76 -0.85 -0.45
C GLY A 614 6.83 -0.94 -1.55
N ARG A 615 7.19 0.18 -2.18
CA ARG A 615 8.34 0.27 -3.09
C ARG A 615 9.69 0.08 -2.39
N PHE A 616 9.75 0.26 -1.07
CA PHE A 616 11.00 0.30 -0.32
C PHE A 616 11.03 -0.68 0.86
N ALA A 617 9.88 -0.96 1.47
CA ALA A 617 9.82 -1.77 2.67
C ALA A 617 8.60 -2.71 2.70
N GLY A 618 8.74 -3.83 3.40
CA GLY A 618 7.61 -4.59 3.91
C GLY A 618 7.05 -3.93 5.17
N HIS A 619 6.06 -4.54 5.77
CA HIS A 619 5.42 -4.06 6.99
C HIS A 619 5.17 -5.22 7.95
N TRP A 620 5.19 -4.93 9.25
CA TRP A 620 4.83 -5.89 10.28
C TRP A 620 3.73 -5.28 11.14
N LEU A 621 2.71 -6.10 11.39
CA LEU A 621 1.49 -5.74 12.10
C LEU A 621 1.74 -5.81 13.61
N ASP A 622 2.46 -4.83 14.14
CA ASP A 622 2.66 -4.59 15.59
C ASP A 622 1.31 -4.48 16.31
N GLU A 623 0.22 -4.13 15.60
CA GLU A 623 -1.08 -3.90 16.22
C GLU A 623 -1.80 -5.16 16.71
N THR A 624 -1.31 -6.35 16.36
CA THR A 624 -1.87 -7.66 16.79
C THR A 624 -1.14 -8.16 18.03
N ASP A 625 -1.07 -7.28 19.00
CA ASP A 625 -0.02 -7.28 20.00
C ASP A 625 -0.31 -8.25 21.15
N SER A 626 -1.57 -8.61 21.42
CA SER A 626 -1.87 -9.56 22.50
C SER A 626 -1.94 -11.00 21.99
N ALA A 627 -1.48 -11.94 22.81
CA ALA A 627 -1.63 -13.37 22.57
C ALA A 627 -3.11 -13.81 22.73
N SER A 628 -3.98 -13.33 21.82
CA SER A 628 -5.41 -13.59 21.82
C SER A 628 -5.96 -14.02 20.44
N TRP A 629 -7.04 -14.81 20.46
CA TRP A 629 -7.74 -15.25 19.24
C TRP A 629 -8.31 -14.10 18.40
N ARG A 630 -8.63 -12.98 19.05
CA ARG A 630 -9.12 -11.77 18.37
C ARG A 630 -8.02 -11.16 17.51
N ASP A 631 -6.84 -11.00 18.08
CA ASP A 631 -5.70 -10.36 17.42
C ASP A 631 -5.16 -11.26 16.29
N MET A 632 -5.20 -12.59 16.45
CA MET A 632 -4.95 -13.52 15.35
C MET A 632 -5.93 -13.33 14.16
N ARG A 633 -7.23 -13.14 14.43
CA ARG A 633 -8.22 -12.85 13.36
C ARG A 633 -7.98 -11.49 12.70
N TRP A 634 -7.59 -10.49 13.47
CA TRP A 634 -7.25 -9.18 12.93
C TRP A 634 -5.98 -9.21 12.09
N THR A 635 -5.00 -10.05 12.44
CA THR A 635 -3.77 -10.25 11.65
C THR A 635 -4.10 -10.62 10.20
N LEU A 636 -5.00 -11.59 10.02
CA LEU A 636 -5.43 -12.01 8.67
C LEU A 636 -6.02 -10.83 7.89
N ARG A 637 -6.93 -10.07 8.51
CA ARG A 637 -7.67 -8.99 7.85
C ARG A 637 -6.75 -7.82 7.49
N ALA A 638 -5.90 -7.41 8.42
CA ALA A 638 -4.94 -6.34 8.18
C ALA A 638 -3.90 -6.74 7.12
N ALA A 639 -3.44 -7.99 7.10
CA ALA A 639 -2.54 -8.47 6.04
C ALA A 639 -3.19 -8.41 4.64
N LEU A 640 -4.50 -8.66 4.54
CA LEU A 640 -5.25 -8.49 3.28
C LEU A 640 -5.35 -7.01 2.88
N ASP A 641 -5.57 -6.10 3.82
CA ASP A 641 -5.57 -4.65 3.54
C ASP A 641 -4.21 -4.14 3.09
N MET A 642 -3.11 -4.60 3.70
CA MET A 642 -1.77 -4.20 3.26
C MET A 642 -1.45 -4.63 1.83
N ASN A 643 -2.07 -5.71 1.32
CA ASN A 643 -1.99 -6.08 -0.09
C ASN A 643 -2.78 -5.12 -1.00
N VAL A 644 -3.88 -4.53 -0.53
CA VAL A 644 -4.62 -3.45 -1.21
C VAL A 644 -3.75 -2.18 -1.29
N PHE A 645 -2.92 -1.92 -0.28
CA PHE A 645 -2.04 -0.74 -0.23
C PHE A 645 -0.72 -0.89 -0.99
N GLY A 646 -0.49 -2.04 -1.64
CA GLY A 646 0.75 -2.32 -2.35
C GLY A 646 1.93 -2.63 -1.43
N ILE A 647 1.67 -3.22 -0.25
CA ILE A 647 2.70 -3.66 0.71
C ILE A 647 2.49 -5.17 0.95
N PRO A 648 2.79 -6.03 -0.05
CA PRO A 648 2.48 -7.46 0.03
C PRO A 648 3.37 -8.22 1.00
N LEU A 649 4.59 -7.76 1.31
CA LEU A 649 5.44 -8.39 2.33
C LEU A 649 4.96 -7.96 3.73
N VAL A 650 3.98 -8.70 4.26
CA VAL A 650 3.29 -8.38 5.52
C VAL A 650 3.01 -9.64 6.35
N GLY A 651 3.01 -9.46 7.67
CA GLY A 651 2.65 -10.47 8.68
C GLY A 651 2.64 -9.86 10.08
N GLY A 652 2.00 -10.54 11.03
CA GLY A 652 2.04 -10.20 12.45
C GLY A 652 3.02 -11.08 13.23
N ASP A 653 3.17 -10.80 14.51
CA ASP A 653 3.96 -11.65 15.42
C ASP A 653 3.19 -12.94 15.71
N VAL A 654 3.70 -14.05 15.14
CA VAL A 654 3.11 -15.38 15.32
C VAL A 654 3.13 -15.73 16.82
N CYS A 655 1.96 -16.13 17.31
CA CYS A 655 1.62 -16.42 18.71
C CYS A 655 1.24 -15.20 19.57
N GLY A 656 1.44 -13.98 19.08
CA GLY A 656 1.22 -12.73 19.82
C GLY A 656 2.51 -12.20 20.43
N HIS A 657 2.62 -10.89 20.61
CA HIS A 657 3.82 -10.23 21.11
C HIS A 657 3.82 -10.15 22.65
N PHE A 658 2.78 -9.56 23.21
CA PHE A 658 2.50 -9.44 24.64
C PHE A 658 1.66 -10.61 25.16
N GLU A 659 1.75 -10.82 26.47
CA GLU A 659 1.09 -11.89 27.21
C GLU A 659 1.64 -13.29 26.88
N ASP A 660 1.42 -14.26 27.77
CA ASP A 660 1.87 -15.63 27.56
C ASP A 660 0.93 -16.33 26.57
N ALA A 661 1.47 -16.77 25.43
CA ALA A 661 0.68 -17.43 24.40
C ALA A 661 0.19 -18.82 24.83
N PRO A 662 -1.14 -19.07 24.84
CA PRO A 662 -1.66 -20.42 25.02
C PRO A 662 -1.18 -21.34 23.88
N GLN A 663 -0.82 -22.58 24.21
CA GLN A 663 -0.28 -23.54 23.25
C GLN A 663 -1.17 -23.72 22.00
N GLU A 664 -2.48 -23.88 22.18
CA GLU A 664 -3.40 -24.03 21.04
C GLU A 664 -3.44 -22.78 20.15
N LEU A 665 -3.46 -21.59 20.76
CA LEU A 665 -3.41 -20.33 20.01
C LEU A 665 -2.11 -20.25 19.21
N CYS A 666 -0.97 -20.52 19.84
CA CYS A 666 0.33 -20.46 19.18
C CYS A 666 0.43 -21.45 18.00
N TYR A 667 -0.15 -22.65 18.15
CA TYR A 667 -0.26 -23.60 17.04
C TYR A 667 -1.10 -23.06 15.88
N ARG A 668 -2.32 -22.56 16.16
CA ARG A 668 -3.20 -22.00 15.11
C ARG A 668 -2.62 -20.75 14.45
N TRP A 669 -1.96 -19.90 15.23
CA TRP A 669 -1.31 -18.72 14.70
C TRP A 669 -0.10 -19.08 13.85
N THR A 670 0.62 -20.16 14.19
CA THR A 670 1.66 -20.70 13.32
C THR A 670 1.08 -21.19 11.99
N GLN A 671 -0.09 -21.85 12.00
CA GLN A 671 -0.80 -22.21 10.77
C GLN A 671 -1.17 -20.98 9.94
N LEU A 672 -1.74 -19.93 10.56
CA LEU A 672 -2.05 -18.68 9.88
C LEU A 672 -0.78 -18.00 9.33
N GLY A 673 0.26 -17.86 10.15
CA GLY A 673 1.52 -17.20 9.79
C GLY A 673 2.21 -17.88 8.60
N ALA A 674 2.10 -19.19 8.48
CA ALA A 674 2.59 -19.92 7.31
C ALA A 674 1.90 -19.56 5.99
N THR A 675 0.70 -18.95 6.06
CA THR A 675 -0.04 -18.43 4.90
C THR A 675 0.21 -16.95 4.62
N LEU A 676 0.92 -16.22 5.50
CA LEU A 676 1.20 -14.79 5.32
C LEU A 676 2.58 -14.58 4.69
N PRO A 677 2.79 -13.55 3.86
CA PRO A 677 4.07 -13.35 3.18
C PRO A 677 5.29 -13.13 4.09
N LEU A 678 5.13 -12.46 5.23
CA LEU A 678 6.14 -12.38 6.29
C LEU A 678 5.76 -13.35 7.42
N MET A 679 6.65 -14.28 7.78
CA MET A 679 6.42 -15.23 8.86
C MET A 679 7.48 -15.06 9.95
N ARG A 680 7.10 -14.40 11.04
CA ARG A 680 7.97 -14.13 12.19
C ARG A 680 7.30 -14.57 13.49
N ASN A 681 7.99 -15.38 14.30
CA ASN A 681 7.64 -15.56 15.71
C ASN A 681 8.51 -14.61 16.54
N HIS A 682 7.85 -13.78 17.36
CA HIS A 682 8.48 -12.75 18.19
C HIS A 682 7.60 -12.49 19.42
N ASN A 683 8.20 -12.26 20.59
CA ASN A 683 7.48 -11.90 21.82
C ASN A 683 8.19 -10.79 22.61
N ALA A 684 7.49 -10.27 23.62
CA ALA A 684 7.94 -9.24 24.55
C ALA A 684 8.99 -9.75 25.56
N ASP A 685 9.67 -8.81 26.22
CA ASP A 685 10.73 -9.10 27.21
C ASP A 685 10.21 -9.84 28.45
N GLU A 686 8.98 -9.54 28.85
CA GLU A 686 8.34 -10.08 30.06
C GLU A 686 7.54 -11.36 29.79
N ALA A 687 7.24 -11.67 28.53
CA ALA A 687 6.45 -12.85 28.15
C ALA A 687 7.30 -14.13 28.23
N ALA A 688 6.63 -15.23 28.59
CA ALA A 688 7.21 -16.57 28.54
C ALA A 688 7.74 -16.90 27.13
N PRO A 689 8.83 -17.66 27.00
CA PRO A 689 9.30 -18.13 25.70
C PRO A 689 8.18 -18.83 24.92
N GLN A 690 8.14 -18.58 23.61
CA GLN A 690 7.14 -19.16 22.71
C GLN A 690 7.73 -19.70 21.42
N ASP A 691 9.05 -19.94 21.41
CA ASP A 691 9.71 -20.69 20.35
C ASP A 691 9.12 -22.13 20.29
N PRO A 692 9.17 -22.79 19.13
CA PRO A 692 8.46 -24.05 18.92
C PRO A 692 8.77 -25.16 19.94
N LEU A 693 9.95 -25.17 20.55
CA LEU A 693 10.32 -26.23 21.47
C LEU A 693 9.81 -26.01 22.90
N THR A 694 9.43 -24.78 23.24
CA THR A 694 8.91 -24.45 24.57
C THR A 694 7.66 -25.26 24.92
N PHE A 695 6.84 -25.61 23.93
CA PHE A 695 5.60 -26.38 24.11
C PHE A 695 5.78 -27.90 23.98
N GLY A 696 7.02 -28.40 23.92
CA GLY A 696 7.32 -29.83 23.85
C GLY A 696 7.46 -30.40 22.42
N ALA A 697 7.90 -31.66 22.34
CA ALA A 697 8.34 -32.29 21.09
C ALA A 697 7.21 -32.48 20.06
N ASP A 698 5.99 -32.83 20.50
CA ASP A 698 4.85 -33.05 19.60
C ASP A 698 4.42 -31.75 18.91
N PHE A 699 4.37 -30.65 19.68
CA PHE A 699 4.12 -29.32 19.16
C PHE A 699 5.22 -28.92 18.15
N ALA A 700 6.49 -29.08 18.53
CA ALA A 700 7.63 -28.75 17.67
C ALA A 700 7.61 -29.55 16.35
N ASN A 701 7.26 -30.83 16.40
CA ASN A 701 7.12 -31.69 15.22
C ASN A 701 5.99 -31.20 14.29
N ALA A 702 4.84 -30.81 14.84
CA ALA A 702 3.74 -30.30 14.04
C ALA A 702 4.05 -28.92 13.43
N VAL A 703 4.67 -28.02 14.21
CA VAL A 703 5.17 -26.73 13.71
C VAL A 703 6.20 -26.91 12.61
N ARG A 704 7.10 -27.90 12.73
CA ARG A 704 8.06 -28.23 11.67
C ARG A 704 7.34 -28.54 10.37
N GLU A 705 6.29 -29.36 10.37
CA GLU A 705 5.58 -29.70 9.13
C GLU A 705 4.81 -28.52 8.53
N ILE A 706 4.26 -27.63 9.36
CA ILE A 706 3.67 -26.36 8.91
C ILE A 706 4.72 -25.52 8.16
N ILE A 707 5.89 -25.33 8.77
CA ILE A 707 6.97 -24.54 8.18
C ILE A 707 7.53 -25.23 6.93
N ARG A 708 7.71 -26.56 6.94
CA ARG A 708 8.17 -27.32 5.75
C ARG A 708 7.22 -27.17 4.57
N LEU A 709 5.90 -27.22 4.81
CA LEU A 709 4.90 -26.98 3.76
C LEU A 709 5.02 -25.56 3.19
N ARG A 710 5.22 -24.55 4.04
CA ARG A 710 5.50 -23.19 3.54
C ARG A 710 6.74 -23.17 2.65
N TYR A 711 7.85 -23.76 3.09
CA TYR A 711 9.10 -23.82 2.32
C TYR A 711 8.93 -24.52 0.98
N GLN A 712 8.05 -25.53 0.93
CA GLN A 712 7.69 -26.22 -0.30
C GLN A 712 6.97 -25.32 -1.30
N LEU A 713 6.18 -24.37 -0.83
CA LEU A 713 5.38 -23.45 -1.65
C LEU A 713 6.11 -22.14 -1.99
N LEU A 714 7.33 -21.92 -1.48
CA LEU A 714 8.08 -20.68 -1.74
C LEU A 714 8.34 -20.37 -3.22
N PRO A 715 8.57 -21.33 -4.14
CA PRO A 715 8.71 -21.00 -5.56
C PRO A 715 7.45 -20.32 -6.14
N PHE A 716 6.27 -20.77 -5.71
CA PHE A 716 5.00 -20.17 -6.11
C PHE A 716 4.82 -18.79 -5.47
N LEU A 717 5.01 -18.67 -4.15
CA LEU A 717 4.91 -17.38 -3.45
C LEU A 717 5.87 -16.35 -4.06
N TYR A 718 7.11 -16.75 -4.33
CA TYR A 718 8.12 -15.90 -4.93
C TYR A 718 7.76 -15.44 -6.35
N THR A 719 7.10 -16.31 -7.11
CA THR A 719 6.56 -15.96 -8.43
C THR A 719 5.43 -14.93 -8.32
N LEU A 720 4.56 -15.04 -7.31
CA LEU A 720 3.53 -14.01 -7.05
C LEU A 720 4.16 -12.66 -6.68
N PHE A 721 5.23 -12.66 -5.87
CA PHE A 721 5.97 -11.44 -5.57
C PHE A 721 6.64 -10.83 -6.80
N TYR A 722 7.20 -11.66 -7.69
CA TYR A 722 7.69 -11.19 -8.98
C TYR A 722 6.57 -10.53 -9.79
N LYS A 723 5.38 -11.14 -9.88
CA LYS A 723 4.23 -10.55 -10.58
C LYS A 723 3.83 -9.21 -9.96
N SER A 724 3.74 -9.13 -8.64
CA SER A 724 3.40 -7.90 -7.92
C SER A 724 4.45 -6.80 -8.15
N HIS A 725 5.73 -7.15 -8.08
CA HIS A 725 6.84 -6.23 -8.41
C HIS A 725 6.81 -5.78 -9.87
N ALA A 726 6.60 -6.71 -10.79
CA ALA A 726 6.69 -6.46 -12.22
C ALA A 726 5.46 -5.79 -12.81
N PHE A 727 4.27 -5.97 -12.23
CA PHE A 727 2.99 -5.52 -12.82
C PHE A 727 2.06 -4.82 -11.82
N GLY A 728 2.33 -4.88 -10.51
CA GLY A 728 1.39 -4.48 -9.47
C GLY A 728 0.40 -5.59 -9.12
N GLY A 729 -0.67 -5.26 -8.39
CA GLY A 729 -1.63 -6.25 -7.90
C GLY A 729 -1.20 -6.91 -6.58
N SER A 730 -2.08 -7.72 -6.02
CA SER A 730 -1.91 -8.35 -4.70
C SER A 730 -1.17 -9.69 -4.77
N VAL A 731 -0.56 -10.12 -3.67
CA VAL A 731 0.01 -11.48 -3.54
C VAL A 731 -0.98 -12.38 -2.83
N ILE A 732 -1.46 -11.95 -1.66
CA ILE A 732 -2.57 -12.58 -0.96
C ILE A 732 -3.82 -11.70 -1.10
N ARG A 733 -4.99 -12.31 -1.21
CA ARG A 733 -6.25 -11.57 -1.45
C ARG A 733 -7.47 -12.26 -0.87
N PRO A 734 -8.54 -11.50 -0.57
CA PRO A 734 -9.84 -12.08 -0.23
C PRO A 734 -10.39 -12.88 -1.41
N LEU A 735 -11.25 -13.88 -1.13
CA LEU A 735 -11.92 -14.66 -2.20
C LEU A 735 -12.68 -13.74 -3.16
N ALA A 736 -13.31 -12.69 -2.63
CA ALA A 736 -14.03 -11.67 -3.39
C ALA A 736 -13.21 -11.07 -4.56
N PHE A 737 -11.88 -11.06 -4.50
CA PHE A 737 -11.05 -10.47 -5.55
C PHE A 737 -10.86 -11.40 -6.74
N ASN A 738 -10.96 -12.72 -6.53
CA ASN A 738 -10.98 -13.70 -7.62
C ASN A 738 -12.40 -14.01 -8.12
N PHE A 739 -13.41 -13.78 -7.26
CA PHE A 739 -14.81 -14.12 -7.54
C PHE A 739 -15.74 -12.92 -7.24
N PRO A 740 -15.54 -11.75 -7.88
CA PRO A 740 -16.27 -10.53 -7.52
C PRO A 740 -17.76 -10.58 -7.89
N GLY A 741 -18.18 -11.49 -8.76
CA GLY A 741 -19.60 -11.75 -9.08
C GLY A 741 -20.32 -12.68 -8.10
N ASP A 742 -19.59 -13.36 -7.20
CA ASP A 742 -20.17 -14.30 -6.26
C ASP A 742 -20.45 -13.64 -4.90
N ARG A 743 -21.74 -13.58 -4.53
CA ARG A 743 -22.22 -12.92 -3.31
C ARG A 743 -21.72 -13.60 -2.04
N LEU A 744 -21.44 -14.90 -2.06
CA LEU A 744 -20.93 -15.62 -0.90
C LEU A 744 -19.43 -15.36 -0.71
N SER A 745 -18.63 -15.37 -1.78
CA SER A 745 -17.23 -14.93 -1.75
C SER A 745 -17.05 -13.52 -1.19
N ILE A 746 -17.96 -12.59 -1.49
CA ILE A 746 -17.96 -11.22 -0.93
C ILE A 746 -18.18 -11.21 0.60
N LYS A 747 -18.89 -12.20 1.14
CA LYS A 747 -19.18 -12.34 2.58
C LYS A 747 -18.12 -13.17 3.33
N THR A 748 -17.26 -13.88 2.62
CA THR A 748 -16.24 -14.73 3.23
C THR A 748 -15.03 -13.90 3.66
N GLU A 749 -14.80 -13.83 4.98
CA GLU A 749 -13.75 -12.99 5.58
C GLU A 749 -12.63 -13.78 6.28
N GLU A 750 -12.74 -15.11 6.33
CA GLU A 750 -11.82 -15.99 7.07
C GLU A 750 -11.13 -17.05 6.18
N GLN A 751 -11.03 -16.75 4.90
CA GLN A 751 -10.29 -17.52 3.89
C GLN A 751 -9.47 -16.53 3.07
N LEU A 752 -8.31 -16.97 2.58
CA LEU A 752 -7.47 -16.17 1.69
C LEU A 752 -7.03 -16.97 0.47
N MET A 753 -6.70 -16.25 -0.59
CA MET A 753 -6.11 -16.78 -1.81
C MET A 753 -4.64 -16.36 -1.89
N TRP A 754 -3.76 -17.25 -2.32
CA TRP A 754 -2.45 -16.89 -2.89
C TRP A 754 -2.59 -16.80 -4.41
N GLY A 755 -2.55 -15.57 -4.93
CA GLY A 755 -2.88 -15.29 -6.32
C GLY A 755 -4.28 -15.81 -6.66
N GLU A 756 -4.36 -16.71 -7.64
CA GLU A 756 -5.63 -17.29 -8.10
C GLU A 756 -5.74 -18.81 -7.89
N ALA A 757 -4.64 -19.43 -7.44
CA ALA A 757 -4.46 -20.89 -7.52
C ALA A 757 -4.66 -21.61 -6.18
N LEU A 758 -4.19 -21.04 -5.06
CA LEU A 758 -4.23 -21.71 -3.76
C LEU A 758 -5.17 -20.99 -2.80
N MET A 759 -6.11 -21.71 -2.22
CA MET A 759 -7.02 -21.23 -1.19
C MET A 759 -6.63 -21.80 0.17
N PHE A 760 -6.50 -20.94 1.16
CA PHE A 760 -6.20 -21.28 2.55
C PHE A 760 -7.38 -20.96 3.47
N SER A 761 -7.67 -21.89 4.39
CA SER A 761 -8.81 -21.80 5.32
C SER A 761 -8.37 -22.08 6.76
N PRO A 762 -7.61 -21.18 7.40
CA PRO A 762 -7.05 -21.42 8.74
C PRO A 762 -8.15 -21.53 9.82
N ALA A 763 -7.93 -22.34 10.86
CA ALA A 763 -8.80 -22.37 12.04
C ALA A 763 -8.49 -21.17 12.94
N LEU A 764 -9.50 -20.39 13.33
CA LEU A 764 -9.33 -19.07 13.95
C LEU A 764 -10.03 -18.91 15.31
N TYR A 765 -10.52 -20.01 15.88
CA TYR A 765 -11.24 -20.04 17.15
C TYR A 765 -10.74 -21.16 18.04
N LEU A 766 -10.86 -20.93 19.35
CA LEU A 766 -10.50 -21.90 20.40
C LEU A 766 -11.36 -23.17 20.28
N TYR A 767 -10.73 -24.34 20.46
CA TYR A 767 -11.34 -25.66 20.39
C TYR A 767 -11.96 -26.01 19.03
N GLN A 768 -11.58 -25.29 17.97
CA GLN A 768 -12.07 -25.55 16.63
C GLN A 768 -11.40 -26.83 16.06
N VAL A 769 -12.17 -27.91 15.93
CA VAL A 769 -11.72 -29.18 15.33
C VAL A 769 -12.29 -29.45 13.93
N SER A 770 -13.27 -28.65 13.52
CA SER A 770 -13.81 -28.59 12.14
C SER A 770 -14.04 -27.13 11.76
N LYS A 771 -13.84 -26.80 10.48
CA LYS A 771 -14.10 -25.47 9.93
C LYS A 771 -15.06 -25.57 8.74
N GLU A 772 -16.06 -24.70 8.73
CA GLU A 772 -16.87 -24.46 7.55
C GLU A 772 -16.04 -23.67 6.52
N VAL A 773 -15.84 -24.25 5.35
CA VAL A 773 -15.05 -23.70 4.26
C VAL A 773 -15.96 -23.47 3.06
N TYR A 774 -16.04 -22.23 2.60
CA TYR A 774 -16.75 -21.88 1.38
C TYR A 774 -15.89 -22.18 0.15
N PHE A 775 -16.46 -22.89 -0.82
CA PHE A 775 -15.83 -23.13 -2.11
C PHE A 775 -16.61 -22.39 -3.21
N PRO A 776 -16.03 -21.34 -3.82
CA PRO A 776 -16.64 -20.66 -4.96
C PRO A 776 -16.92 -21.63 -6.12
N PRO A 777 -17.91 -21.34 -6.98
CA PRO A 777 -18.23 -22.19 -8.13
C PRO A 777 -17.00 -22.50 -8.99
N GLY A 778 -16.84 -23.79 -9.30
CA GLY A 778 -15.77 -24.28 -10.16
C GLY A 778 -15.06 -25.50 -9.57
N GLN A 779 -13.97 -25.86 -10.23
CA GLN A 779 -13.22 -27.06 -9.91
C GLN A 779 -12.20 -26.80 -8.78
N TRP A 780 -12.23 -27.61 -7.72
CA TRP A 780 -11.28 -27.53 -6.59
C TRP A 780 -10.75 -28.91 -6.22
N TYR A 781 -9.53 -28.95 -5.69
CA TYR A 781 -8.87 -30.17 -5.22
C TYR A 781 -8.23 -29.95 -3.86
N ASP A 782 -8.30 -30.95 -2.98
CA ASP A 782 -7.46 -31.00 -1.78
C ASP A 782 -5.98 -31.06 -2.19
N PHE A 783 -5.15 -30.21 -1.58
CA PHE A 783 -3.74 -30.08 -1.96
C PHE A 783 -2.92 -31.36 -1.75
N PHE A 784 -3.25 -32.16 -0.72
CA PHE A 784 -2.42 -33.28 -0.28
C PHE A 784 -2.77 -34.56 -1.02
N ASN A 785 -4.07 -34.90 -1.04
CA ASN A 785 -4.54 -36.15 -1.62
C ASN A 785 -5.12 -36.00 -3.05
N GLY A 786 -5.29 -34.76 -3.53
CA GLY A 786 -5.81 -34.44 -4.86
C GLY A 786 -7.28 -34.82 -5.07
N GLU A 787 -8.03 -35.11 -4.00
CA GLU A 787 -9.45 -35.41 -4.10
C GLU A 787 -10.21 -34.18 -4.60
N ARG A 788 -11.09 -34.41 -5.58
CA ARG A 788 -11.97 -33.38 -6.13
C ARG A 788 -13.00 -32.97 -5.07
N VAL A 789 -13.11 -31.66 -4.86
CA VAL A 789 -14.18 -31.05 -4.07
C VAL A 789 -15.32 -30.67 -5.02
N SER A 790 -16.51 -31.21 -4.77
CA SER A 790 -17.71 -30.91 -5.58
C SER A 790 -18.30 -29.55 -5.19
N ALA A 791 -17.68 -28.46 -5.64
CA ALA A 791 -18.08 -27.10 -5.29
C ALA A 791 -19.09 -26.51 -6.28
N SER A 792 -20.35 -26.39 -5.86
CA SER A 792 -21.41 -25.66 -6.58
C SER A 792 -21.63 -24.26 -6.02
N GLY A 793 -20.63 -23.68 -5.35
CA GLY A 793 -20.79 -22.45 -4.57
C GLY A 793 -21.39 -22.70 -3.20
N SER A 794 -20.92 -23.73 -2.49
CA SER A 794 -21.44 -24.16 -1.18
C SER A 794 -20.33 -24.24 -0.14
N ALA A 795 -20.71 -24.11 1.13
CA ALA A 795 -19.82 -24.36 2.24
C ALA A 795 -19.77 -25.84 2.62
N MET A 796 -18.62 -26.33 3.07
CA MET A 796 -18.40 -27.71 3.50
C MET A 796 -17.64 -27.74 4.83
N GLN A 797 -17.91 -28.75 5.66
CA GLN A 797 -17.17 -28.97 6.91
C GLN A 797 -15.86 -29.70 6.63
N ILE A 798 -14.75 -29.06 6.95
CA ILE A 798 -13.40 -29.59 6.77
C ILE A 798 -12.77 -29.85 8.15
N PRO A 799 -12.29 -31.08 8.43
CA PRO A 799 -11.58 -31.37 9.67
C PRO A 799 -10.30 -30.54 9.81
N VAL A 800 -10.09 -29.99 11.01
CA VAL A 800 -8.90 -29.20 11.36
C VAL A 800 -8.31 -29.67 12.70
N PRO A 801 -7.95 -30.95 12.87
CA PRO A 801 -7.38 -31.43 14.13
C PRO A 801 -6.08 -30.69 14.49
N LEU A 802 -5.80 -30.60 15.78
CA LEU A 802 -4.49 -30.11 16.26
C LEU A 802 -3.40 -31.12 15.91
N TYR A 803 -2.19 -30.61 15.69
CA TYR A 803 -0.98 -31.38 15.42
C TYR A 803 -1.07 -32.39 14.27
N SER A 804 -1.90 -32.09 13.25
CA SER A 804 -1.95 -32.90 12.03
C SER A 804 -0.64 -32.79 11.25
N VAL A 805 0.09 -33.91 11.18
CA VAL A 805 1.35 -34.02 10.42
C VAL A 805 1.06 -34.22 8.92
N GLU A 806 0.01 -34.95 8.57
CA GLU A 806 -0.37 -35.22 7.18
C GLU A 806 -1.05 -34.03 6.50
N ARG A 807 -1.79 -33.22 7.28
CA ARG A 807 -2.52 -32.04 6.82
C ARG A 807 -2.23 -30.84 7.71
N PRO A 808 -0.99 -30.31 7.70
CA PRO A 808 -0.57 -29.25 8.61
C PRO A 808 -1.29 -27.92 8.35
N LEU A 809 -1.81 -27.71 7.14
CA LEU A 809 -2.63 -26.56 6.75
C LEU A 809 -3.89 -27.03 5.99
N VAL A 810 -4.95 -26.23 6.01
CA VAL A 810 -6.11 -26.43 5.13
C VAL A 810 -5.86 -25.69 3.82
N VAL A 811 -5.49 -26.43 2.78
CA VAL A 811 -5.11 -25.88 1.48
C VAL A 811 -5.84 -26.61 0.36
N HIS A 812 -6.44 -25.84 -0.54
CA HIS A 812 -7.07 -26.37 -1.75
C HIS A 812 -6.51 -25.68 -2.98
N VAL A 813 -6.40 -26.42 -4.08
CA VAL A 813 -5.93 -25.94 -5.37
C VAL A 813 -7.13 -25.73 -6.29
N ARG A 814 -7.21 -24.55 -6.89
CA ARG A 814 -8.20 -24.24 -7.92
C ARG A 814 -7.83 -24.94 -9.23
N GLY A 815 -8.77 -25.65 -9.84
CA GLY A 815 -8.63 -26.21 -11.17
C GLY A 815 -8.29 -25.14 -12.19
N GLY A 816 -7.51 -25.50 -13.20
CA GLY A 816 -6.98 -24.57 -14.20
C GLY A 816 -5.58 -24.03 -13.89
N HIS A 817 -4.93 -24.50 -12.82
CA HIS A 817 -3.65 -23.93 -12.36
C HIS A 817 -2.53 -24.95 -12.28
N VAL A 818 -1.31 -24.50 -12.58
CA VAL A 818 -0.06 -25.21 -12.31
C VAL A 818 0.72 -24.50 -11.20
N VAL A 819 1.01 -25.21 -10.11
CA VAL A 819 1.68 -24.69 -8.92
C VAL A 819 3.10 -25.28 -8.85
N PRO A 820 4.16 -24.46 -9.02
CA PRO A 820 5.52 -24.91 -8.80
C PRO A 820 5.82 -25.03 -7.29
N THR A 821 6.48 -26.11 -6.92
CA THR A 821 6.89 -26.42 -5.56
C THR A 821 8.35 -26.88 -5.55
N GLN A 822 8.97 -26.94 -4.38
CA GLN A 822 10.35 -27.40 -4.23
C GLN A 822 10.50 -28.22 -2.96
N SER A 823 11.33 -29.25 -2.98
CA SER A 823 11.60 -30.02 -1.76
C SER A 823 12.19 -29.08 -0.67
N PRO A 824 11.63 -29.02 0.54
CA PRO A 824 12.05 -28.06 1.56
C PRO A 824 13.44 -28.39 2.11
N GLY A 825 14.15 -27.37 2.59
CA GLY A 825 15.44 -27.47 3.29
C GLY A 825 15.36 -26.85 4.69
N LEU A 826 16.45 -26.88 5.45
CA LEU A 826 16.52 -26.23 6.77
C LEU A 826 16.54 -24.69 6.69
N ASN A 827 16.82 -24.14 5.52
CA ASN A 827 16.72 -22.71 5.21
C ASN A 827 16.54 -22.57 3.69
N THR A 828 16.28 -21.36 3.20
CA THR A 828 16.07 -21.15 1.75
C THR A 828 17.34 -21.35 0.93
N GLN A 829 18.52 -21.12 1.51
CA GLN A 829 19.80 -21.34 0.82
C GLN A 829 20.00 -22.82 0.45
N LEU A 830 19.56 -23.73 1.31
CA LEU A 830 19.56 -25.17 1.05
C LEU A 830 18.37 -25.58 0.19
N SER A 831 17.15 -25.09 0.49
CA SER A 831 15.96 -25.50 -0.25
C SER A 831 16.05 -25.15 -1.74
N ARG A 832 16.62 -23.99 -2.07
CA ARG A 832 16.78 -23.50 -3.45
C ARG A 832 17.68 -24.37 -4.33
N LYS A 833 18.50 -25.24 -3.73
CA LYS A 833 19.35 -26.22 -4.45
C LYS A 833 18.62 -27.53 -4.73
N ASN A 834 17.50 -27.77 -4.07
CA ASN A 834 16.74 -29.00 -4.25
C ASN A 834 15.97 -28.99 -5.58
N PRO A 835 15.65 -30.17 -6.12
CA PRO A 835 14.81 -30.26 -7.29
C PRO A 835 13.41 -29.67 -7.07
N LEU A 836 12.79 -29.22 -8.15
CA LEU A 836 11.45 -28.68 -8.17
C LEU A 836 10.42 -29.75 -8.53
N SER A 837 9.17 -29.50 -8.18
CA SER A 837 8.03 -30.33 -8.51
C SER A 837 6.87 -29.47 -9.02
N LEU A 838 6.04 -30.01 -9.90
CA LEU A 838 4.83 -29.32 -10.39
C LEU A 838 3.57 -30.03 -9.89
N LEU A 839 2.61 -29.27 -9.41
CA LEU A 839 1.24 -29.72 -9.17
C LEU A 839 0.34 -29.11 -10.23
N VAL A 840 -0.27 -29.95 -11.07
CA VAL A 840 -1.18 -29.57 -12.15
C VAL A 840 -2.59 -29.90 -11.72
N ALA A 841 -3.43 -28.89 -11.50
CA ALA A 841 -4.85 -29.05 -11.19
C ALA A 841 -5.68 -28.75 -12.43
N MET A 842 -6.32 -29.76 -13.02
CA MET A 842 -7.11 -29.60 -14.24
C MET A 842 -8.40 -28.80 -13.99
N ASN A 843 -8.82 -27.95 -14.93
CA ASN A 843 -10.16 -27.39 -14.93
C ASN A 843 -11.17 -28.36 -15.61
N GLU A 844 -12.42 -27.93 -15.75
CA GLU A 844 -13.49 -28.71 -16.39
C GLU A 844 -13.22 -29.02 -17.87
N SER A 845 -12.42 -28.18 -18.54
CA SER A 845 -11.95 -28.40 -19.92
C SER A 845 -10.64 -29.17 -19.99
N TYR A 846 -10.16 -29.72 -18.86
CA TYR A 846 -8.88 -30.41 -18.74
C TYR A 846 -7.68 -29.57 -19.21
N GLY A 847 -7.70 -28.26 -18.96
CA GLY A 847 -6.58 -27.34 -19.16
C GLY A 847 -6.06 -26.80 -17.84
N SER A 848 -4.80 -26.35 -17.84
CA SER A 848 -4.17 -25.68 -16.69
C SER A 848 -3.06 -24.73 -17.13
N GLU A 849 -2.89 -23.61 -16.42
CA GLU A 849 -1.82 -22.65 -16.68
C GLU A 849 -1.11 -22.23 -15.39
N GLY A 850 0.16 -21.86 -15.50
CA GLY A 850 0.95 -21.37 -14.38
C GLY A 850 2.25 -20.76 -14.85
N GLN A 851 2.97 -20.16 -13.91
CA GLN A 851 4.26 -19.55 -14.19
C GLN A 851 5.23 -19.87 -13.05
N LEU A 852 6.52 -19.88 -13.39
CA LEU A 852 7.61 -19.95 -12.43
C LEU A 852 8.63 -18.87 -12.75
N TYR A 853 8.82 -17.94 -11.80
CA TYR A 853 9.93 -17.00 -11.82
C TYR A 853 11.09 -17.52 -10.97
N TRP A 854 12.29 -17.43 -11.52
CA TRP A 854 13.51 -17.83 -10.81
C TRP A 854 14.70 -16.93 -11.17
N ASP A 855 15.32 -16.34 -10.16
CA ASP A 855 16.61 -15.66 -10.27
C ASP A 855 17.55 -16.18 -9.18
N ASP A 856 18.65 -15.48 -8.88
CA ASP A 856 19.55 -15.84 -7.77
C ASP A 856 18.91 -15.66 -6.38
N GLY A 857 17.81 -14.91 -6.28
CA GLY A 857 17.05 -14.68 -5.06
C GLY A 857 17.61 -13.54 -4.19
N GLU A 858 18.71 -12.89 -4.55
CA GLU A 858 19.32 -11.89 -3.65
C GLU A 858 19.96 -10.68 -4.34
N THR A 859 20.32 -10.73 -5.62
CA THR A 859 21.02 -9.61 -6.25
C THR A 859 20.07 -8.44 -6.55
N TYR A 860 20.49 -7.22 -6.20
CA TYR A 860 19.78 -5.99 -6.52
C TYR A 860 19.98 -5.65 -8.00
N VAL A 861 18.87 -5.52 -8.74
CA VAL A 861 18.87 -5.41 -10.20
C VAL A 861 19.27 -4.00 -10.66
N THR A 862 20.58 -3.72 -10.61
CA THR A 862 21.22 -2.59 -11.34
C THR A 862 22.33 -3.07 -12.28
N THR A 863 22.80 -4.30 -12.11
CA THR A 863 23.82 -4.89 -12.97
C THR A 863 23.16 -5.56 -14.18
N ARG A 864 23.73 -5.36 -15.37
CA ARG A 864 23.35 -6.09 -16.60
C ARG A 864 23.57 -7.62 -16.51
N MET A 865 23.95 -8.16 -15.34
CA MET A 865 24.50 -9.50 -15.12
C MET A 865 23.63 -10.45 -14.27
N VAL A 866 22.43 -10.04 -13.81
CA VAL A 866 21.57 -10.95 -13.04
C VAL A 866 20.94 -12.00 -13.96
N SER A 867 21.26 -13.27 -13.71
CA SER A 867 20.59 -14.37 -14.40
C SER A 867 19.18 -14.55 -13.87
N LYS A 868 18.19 -14.51 -14.76
CA LYS A 868 16.79 -14.71 -14.43
C LYS A 868 16.12 -15.59 -15.47
N LEU A 869 15.10 -16.30 -15.03
CA LEU A 869 14.31 -17.23 -15.80
C LEU A 869 12.83 -16.99 -15.48
N LEU A 870 12.02 -16.83 -16.52
CA LEU A 870 10.57 -16.87 -16.43
C LEU A 870 10.07 -18.01 -17.33
N LEU A 871 9.44 -18.99 -16.70
CA LEU A 871 8.83 -20.14 -17.37
C LEU A 871 7.31 -19.98 -17.40
N ASP A 872 6.73 -20.16 -18.59
CA ASP A 872 5.32 -20.46 -18.76
C ASP A 872 5.10 -21.97 -18.66
N LEU A 873 4.09 -22.35 -17.89
CA LEU A 873 3.65 -23.73 -17.68
C LEU A 873 2.23 -23.82 -18.24
N SER A 874 2.04 -24.54 -19.34
CA SER A 874 0.73 -24.65 -19.99
C SER A 874 0.39 -26.11 -20.27
N MET A 875 -0.79 -26.52 -19.83
CA MET A 875 -1.34 -27.84 -20.07
C MET A 875 -2.57 -27.73 -20.97
N VAL A 876 -2.51 -28.43 -22.10
CA VAL A 876 -3.55 -28.46 -23.13
C VAL A 876 -3.96 -29.89 -23.38
N ASN A 877 -5.27 -30.11 -23.51
CA ASN A 877 -5.85 -31.40 -23.84
C ASN A 877 -6.37 -31.40 -25.29
N TYR A 878 -5.91 -32.35 -26.09
CA TYR A 878 -6.32 -32.58 -27.47
C TYR A 878 -7.20 -33.83 -27.53
N LEU A 879 -8.47 -33.67 -27.14
CA LEU A 879 -9.42 -34.79 -27.05
C LEU A 879 -9.57 -35.55 -28.38
N SER A 880 -9.55 -34.84 -29.52
CA SER A 880 -9.63 -35.45 -30.85
C SER A 880 -8.40 -36.28 -31.25
N GLN A 881 -7.27 -36.07 -30.58
CA GLN A 881 -6.01 -36.78 -30.83
C GLN A 881 -5.70 -37.80 -29.72
N LEU A 882 -6.63 -37.98 -28.76
CA LEU A 882 -6.42 -38.82 -27.57
C LEU A 882 -5.09 -38.51 -26.87
N GLN A 883 -4.75 -37.23 -26.77
CA GLN A 883 -3.46 -36.77 -26.27
C GLN A 883 -3.63 -35.53 -25.39
N SER A 884 -2.85 -35.42 -24.32
CA SER A 884 -2.65 -34.12 -23.66
C SER A 884 -1.16 -33.83 -23.49
N SER A 885 -0.82 -32.56 -23.33
CA SER A 885 0.56 -32.10 -23.19
C SER A 885 0.70 -31.03 -22.13
N LEU A 886 1.73 -31.14 -21.30
CA LEU A 886 2.26 -30.08 -20.45
C LEU A 886 3.53 -29.52 -21.08
N SER A 887 3.52 -28.23 -21.40
CA SER A 887 4.65 -27.50 -21.99
C SER A 887 5.28 -26.58 -20.96
N LEU A 888 6.61 -26.61 -20.87
CA LEU A 888 7.45 -25.70 -20.10
C LEU A 888 8.19 -24.83 -21.10
N SER A 889 7.86 -23.54 -21.15
CA SER A 889 8.38 -22.60 -22.16
C SER A 889 9.12 -21.45 -21.50
N VAL A 890 10.37 -21.22 -21.91
CA VAL A 890 11.19 -20.08 -21.47
C VAL A 890 10.74 -18.83 -22.21
N ILE A 891 10.07 -17.90 -21.53
CA ILE A 891 9.56 -16.65 -22.12
C ILE A 891 10.66 -15.59 -22.16
N SER A 892 11.44 -15.52 -21.09
CA SER A 892 12.51 -14.55 -20.92
C SER A 892 13.60 -15.16 -20.06
N GLY A 893 14.81 -15.21 -20.60
CA GLY A 893 16.00 -15.68 -19.92
C GLY A 893 17.18 -14.75 -20.17
N LYS A 894 17.87 -14.35 -19.10
CA LYS A 894 19.27 -13.93 -19.22
C LYS A 894 20.11 -15.03 -18.62
N CYS A 895 20.74 -15.82 -19.48
CA CYS A 895 21.50 -16.99 -19.08
C CYS A 895 22.98 -16.67 -19.18
N HIS A 896 23.60 -16.29 -18.06
CA HIS A 896 25.06 -16.22 -17.98
C HIS A 896 25.62 -17.62 -17.69
N LEU A 897 26.85 -17.93 -18.12
CA LEU A 897 27.55 -19.14 -17.66
C LEU A 897 27.46 -19.20 -16.12
N PHE A 898 27.09 -20.35 -15.57
CA PHE A 898 26.90 -20.60 -14.12
C PHE A 898 25.63 -19.99 -13.46
N ALA A 899 24.57 -19.70 -14.22
CA ALA A 899 23.29 -19.31 -13.61
C ALA A 899 22.79 -20.35 -12.58
N PRO A 900 22.20 -19.93 -11.44
CA PRO A 900 21.82 -20.84 -10.34
C PRO A 900 20.84 -21.94 -10.72
N PHE A 901 20.07 -21.75 -11.80
CA PHE A 901 19.05 -22.69 -12.27
C PHE A 901 19.56 -23.75 -13.26
N TYR A 902 20.81 -23.71 -13.73
CA TYR A 902 21.31 -24.69 -14.71
C TYR A 902 21.27 -26.14 -14.20
N ASN A 903 21.49 -26.31 -12.90
CA ASN A 903 21.49 -27.63 -12.27
C ASN A 903 20.12 -28.00 -11.68
N LEU A 904 19.12 -27.11 -11.78
CA LEU A 904 17.78 -27.37 -11.28
C LEU A 904 16.96 -28.15 -12.32
N VAL A 905 16.23 -29.13 -11.83
CA VAL A 905 15.35 -29.98 -12.63
C VAL A 905 13.97 -30.06 -11.98
N ILE A 906 12.95 -30.33 -12.80
CA ILE A 906 11.67 -30.84 -12.33
C ILE A 906 11.84 -32.35 -12.14
N GLU A 907 11.73 -32.82 -10.89
CA GLU A 907 11.88 -34.24 -10.53
C GLU A 907 10.55 -34.99 -10.44
N ARG A 908 9.46 -34.26 -10.20
CA ARG A 908 8.13 -34.81 -9.97
C ARG A 908 7.04 -33.92 -10.55
N ILE A 909 6.00 -34.52 -11.11
CA ILE A 909 4.79 -33.85 -11.58
C ILE A 909 3.59 -34.62 -11.08
N ARG A 910 2.70 -33.99 -10.31
CA ARG A 910 1.41 -34.53 -9.87
C ARG A 910 0.29 -33.88 -10.66
N ILE A 911 -0.61 -34.69 -11.23
CA ILE A 911 -1.67 -34.21 -12.11
C ILE A 911 -3.01 -34.68 -11.55
N PHE A 912 -3.83 -33.72 -11.12
CA PHE A 912 -5.15 -33.94 -10.52
C PHE A 912 -6.26 -33.78 -11.56
N GLY A 913 -7.29 -34.62 -11.45
CA GLY A 913 -8.47 -34.52 -12.31
C GLY A 913 -8.32 -35.16 -13.68
N MET A 914 -7.43 -36.15 -13.82
CA MET A 914 -7.32 -36.91 -15.06
C MET A 914 -8.64 -37.65 -15.34
N TRP A 915 -9.00 -37.81 -16.60
CA TRP A 915 -10.24 -38.52 -17.00
C TRP A 915 -10.01 -40.02 -17.25
N LYS A 916 -8.79 -40.40 -17.64
CA LYS A 916 -8.39 -41.78 -17.93
C LYS A 916 -6.89 -41.96 -17.63
N LYS A 917 -6.45 -43.19 -17.37
CA LYS A 917 -5.03 -43.53 -17.28
C LYS A 917 -4.40 -43.51 -18.68
N PRO A 918 -3.26 -42.83 -18.90
CA PRO A 918 -2.61 -42.83 -20.21
C PRO A 918 -1.95 -44.19 -20.49
N ALA A 919 -1.88 -44.53 -21.79
CA ALA A 919 -1.19 -45.70 -22.29
C ALA A 919 0.34 -45.49 -22.31
N ARG A 920 0.79 -44.28 -22.67
CA ARG A 920 2.21 -43.90 -22.67
C ARG A 920 2.40 -42.44 -22.27
N VAL A 921 3.57 -42.13 -21.72
CA VAL A 921 4.02 -40.76 -21.41
C VAL A 921 5.40 -40.55 -22.01
N LEU A 922 5.56 -39.46 -22.76
CA LEU A 922 6.75 -39.09 -23.52
C LEU A 922 7.27 -37.73 -23.04
N ILE A 923 8.59 -37.60 -22.85
CA ILE A 923 9.28 -36.32 -22.69
C ILE A 923 9.93 -35.92 -24.00
N ASP A 924 9.69 -34.68 -24.42
CA ASP A 924 10.20 -34.05 -25.65
C ASP A 924 9.91 -34.89 -26.91
N GLY A 925 8.82 -35.67 -26.90
CA GLY A 925 8.41 -36.59 -27.97
C GLY A 925 9.36 -37.77 -28.21
N LYS A 926 10.41 -37.93 -27.39
CA LYS A 926 11.52 -38.87 -27.64
C LYS A 926 11.71 -39.89 -26.53
N TYR A 927 11.53 -39.48 -25.28
CA TYR A 927 11.83 -40.32 -24.12
C TYR A 927 10.56 -40.86 -23.49
N ALA A 928 10.26 -42.14 -23.73
CA ALA A 928 9.16 -42.82 -23.06
C ALA A 928 9.51 -43.10 -21.60
N LEU A 929 8.61 -42.73 -20.68
CA LEU A 929 8.78 -43.00 -19.25
C LEU A 929 8.56 -44.48 -18.95
N PHE A 930 9.39 -45.01 -18.05
CA PHE A 930 9.23 -46.39 -17.57
C PHE A 930 8.01 -46.51 -16.65
N PRO A 931 7.41 -47.72 -16.54
CA PRO A 931 6.32 -47.96 -15.59
C PRO A 931 6.66 -47.58 -14.14
N SER A 932 7.92 -47.69 -13.73
CA SER A 932 8.40 -47.31 -12.40
C SER A 932 8.42 -45.79 -12.15
N GLN A 933 8.32 -44.97 -13.19
CA GLN A 933 8.25 -43.52 -13.13
C GLN A 933 6.81 -42.99 -13.15
N ILE A 934 5.83 -43.84 -13.47
CA ILE A 934 4.42 -43.47 -13.59
C ILE A 934 3.63 -44.19 -12.49
N HIS A 935 3.15 -43.42 -11.51
CA HIS A 935 2.23 -43.92 -10.50
C HIS A 935 0.81 -43.41 -10.78
N TRP A 936 -0.16 -44.32 -10.79
CA TRP A 936 -1.56 -44.00 -11.05
C TRP A 936 -2.44 -44.37 -9.85
N MET A 937 -3.21 -43.39 -9.37
CA MET A 937 -4.16 -43.57 -8.28
C MET A 937 -5.58 -43.65 -8.84
N TYR A 938 -6.13 -44.86 -8.90
CA TYR A 938 -7.42 -45.14 -9.56
C TYR A 938 -8.63 -44.46 -8.92
N ARG A 939 -8.68 -44.30 -7.60
CA ARG A 939 -9.85 -43.73 -6.92
C ARG A 939 -9.98 -42.23 -7.16
N GLN A 940 -8.85 -41.51 -7.17
CA GLN A 940 -8.79 -40.07 -7.30
C GLN A 940 -8.54 -39.59 -8.74
N ASN A 941 -8.23 -40.52 -9.66
CA ASN A 941 -7.75 -40.23 -11.01
C ASN A 941 -6.56 -39.25 -11.02
N ILE A 942 -5.52 -39.61 -10.29
CA ILE A 942 -4.28 -38.83 -10.20
C ILE A 942 -3.15 -39.60 -10.87
N MET A 943 -2.39 -38.89 -11.69
CA MET A 943 -1.11 -39.36 -12.20
C MET A 943 0.03 -38.65 -11.47
N GLU A 944 0.95 -39.43 -10.91
CA GLU A 944 2.22 -38.92 -10.39
C GLU A 944 3.36 -39.43 -11.25
N LEU A 945 4.08 -38.50 -11.87
CA LEU A 945 5.32 -38.74 -12.56
C LEU A 945 6.47 -38.43 -11.59
N SER A 946 7.44 -39.34 -11.47
CA SER A 946 8.56 -39.19 -10.54
C SER A 946 9.88 -39.63 -11.16
N ARG A 947 10.99 -39.22 -10.53
CA ARG A 947 12.36 -39.48 -11.01
C ARG A 947 12.57 -38.91 -12.41
N LEU A 948 12.05 -37.70 -12.61
CA LEU A 948 12.22 -36.94 -13.84
C LEU A 948 13.52 -36.14 -13.80
N LEU A 949 14.05 -35.81 -14.98
CA LEU A 949 15.23 -34.96 -15.15
C LEU A 949 14.93 -33.89 -16.21
N VAL A 950 13.85 -33.13 -16.01
CA VAL A 950 13.45 -32.06 -16.95
C VAL A 950 14.15 -30.77 -16.54
N PRO A 951 15.13 -30.27 -17.31
CA PRO A 951 15.89 -29.07 -16.92
C PRO A 951 15.04 -27.81 -17.00
N LEU A 952 15.25 -26.86 -16.08
CA LEU A 952 14.58 -25.55 -16.12
C LEU A 952 15.11 -24.64 -17.24
N SER A 953 16.31 -24.90 -17.75
CA SER A 953 17.06 -24.01 -18.64
C SER A 953 16.66 -24.09 -20.13
N ARG A 954 15.72 -24.97 -20.49
CA ARG A 954 15.27 -25.15 -21.89
C ARG A 954 13.78 -25.42 -21.96
N ASN A 955 13.22 -25.25 -23.16
CA ASN A 955 11.85 -25.66 -23.42
C ASN A 955 11.74 -27.19 -23.36
N SER A 956 10.68 -27.68 -22.72
CA SER A 956 10.37 -29.09 -22.65
C SER A 956 8.88 -29.34 -22.76
N SER A 957 8.51 -30.50 -23.30
CA SER A 957 7.12 -30.94 -23.42
C SER A 957 6.95 -32.33 -22.82
N ILE A 958 6.02 -32.51 -21.91
CA ILE A 958 5.59 -33.82 -21.43
C ILE A 958 4.24 -34.12 -22.07
N VAL A 959 4.21 -35.17 -22.89
CA VAL A 959 3.02 -35.61 -23.63
C VAL A 959 2.55 -36.93 -23.04
N TRP A 960 1.26 -37.08 -22.81
CA TRP A 960 0.68 -38.38 -22.50
C TRP A 960 -0.46 -38.70 -23.46
N GLU A 961 -0.51 -39.96 -23.87
CA GLU A 961 -1.43 -40.46 -24.87
C GLU A 961 -2.34 -41.53 -24.27
N PHE A 962 -3.60 -41.48 -24.63
CA PHE A 962 -4.63 -42.42 -24.19
C PHE A 962 -4.81 -43.51 -25.23
N SER A 963 -5.17 -44.71 -24.78
CA SER A 963 -5.68 -45.70 -25.73
C SER A 963 -7.02 -45.22 -26.29
N GLU A 964 -7.33 -45.61 -27.53
CA GLU A 964 -8.70 -45.63 -28.04
C GLU A 964 -9.67 -46.31 -27.06
#